data_AF-A0A812WK93-F1
#
_entry.id   AF-A0A812WK93-F1
#
_cell.length_a   1.000
_cell.length_b   1.000
_cell.length_c   1.000
_cell.angle_alpha   90.00
_cell.angle_beta   90.00
_cell.angle_gamma   90.00
#
_symmetry.space_group_name_H-M   'P 1'
#
loop_
_entity.id
_entity.type
_entity.pdbx_description
1 polymer ?
#
loop_
_entity_poly.entity_id
_entity_poly.type
_entity_poly.pdbx_seq_one_letter_code
_entity_poly.pdbx_strand_id
1 'polypeptide(L)'
;MEVLMRTFPEKTYDVTNCAEAYGTSCLGICTRKTLELQSEEIVLKTHNCCVNSVQRRPYAQLNLLEHRSICFGLCNAINSDLAPIIEDAEGRSQGGGIVPGCGCDAAYVEEIVREMNIRKEGRGKVAQMRQQRYMLERITELSIKLPMLLKTLGVEYPPSDATLRRIFSNSPPEFRPLIDVVTMEQLRTFGTTNYDVTSCAQTCACTSRVLELGPDEASLTTKQSITGSVMMAKTPYANIESVDAISACCCLSLLTAGELTKPPGKPVDEAIQPGCGCNATLIEQIRADLQARVEVRGNQGQIKQLEKMMSKFHDLSAELPLILDKIGADTSYPPKQETMSSVYGSTPPDLSNMAVAAHATPSADMPVKEYNVRNETLNCLALASTCGLAGCMTHTLTLEPEQAVIRLSNTCSSSIERKPYAQLGSVDEYICCCIHSVNGLAPGCCGTRSTVKEIAEELQARKVGRGNIAQLRNQENTMLKAMETDVRTDILLHKKGIEYPPSQQTLQAIYGSSVPTLPPSGRDGQTLHANASEQLDTKHYSVVSCFDQICCCMSHQLELNDEEAIFRFSNCCMQMISREPYAQLGSVEPVSGCMGLVSSVHTDKNHICPGCGCSHALVNEVATELQHRKVKRGNIAQIRMQENLIIEVIKLGIKYDLILNKEGIQYPPSQERMASLFGSGAAVPDLNAPAPRRPSRQYIQVTVPAGLRAGDAFQVTSPFGGQFEVTVPAGVVEGQQIQVEIPDSSSARETELAPLAYNAS
;
A
#
# COMPACT_ATOMS: atom_id res chain seq x y z
N MET A 1 5.38 10.90 16.07
CA MET A 1 6.14 10.69 14.82
C MET A 1 6.82 9.33 14.77
N GLU A 2 7.55 8.90 15.80
CA GLU A 2 8.29 7.62 15.80
C GLU A 2 7.44 6.38 15.45
N VAL A 3 6.17 6.36 15.85
CA VAL A 3 5.24 5.26 15.53
C VAL A 3 4.75 5.30 14.08
N LEU A 4 4.64 6.50 13.49
CA LEU A 4 4.06 6.71 12.16
C LEU A 4 5.10 6.76 11.05
N MET A 5 6.30 7.28 11.34
CA MET A 5 7.41 7.46 10.40
C MET A 5 8.66 6.80 10.98
N ARG A 6 8.56 5.49 11.23
CA ARG A 6 9.66 4.73 11.83
C ARG A 6 10.83 4.70 10.85
N THR A 7 11.97 5.24 11.27
CA THR A 7 13.21 5.15 10.50
C THR A 7 13.87 3.80 10.77
N PHE A 8 14.50 3.24 9.73
CA PHE A 8 15.20 1.97 9.80
C PHE A 8 16.63 2.16 9.33
N PRO A 9 17.64 1.79 10.14
CA PRO A 9 19.03 1.79 9.68
C PRO A 9 19.21 0.74 8.59
N GLU A 10 20.16 0.96 7.69
CA GLU A 10 20.50 -0.04 6.68
C GLU A 10 21.07 -1.29 7.36
N LYS A 11 20.61 -2.47 6.92
CA LYS A 11 21.14 -3.77 7.36
C LYS A 11 21.46 -4.61 6.14
N THR A 12 22.57 -5.33 6.18
CA THR A 12 23.02 -6.18 5.08
C THR A 12 23.23 -7.60 5.59
N TYR A 13 22.62 -8.55 4.90
CA TYR A 13 22.70 -9.98 5.21
C TYR A 13 23.38 -10.70 4.04
N ASP A 14 24.36 -11.55 4.35
CA ASP A 14 24.82 -12.55 3.38
C ASP A 14 23.79 -13.67 3.35
N VAL A 15 23.23 -13.91 2.17
CA VAL A 15 22.19 -14.91 1.95
C VAL A 15 22.62 -15.92 0.88
N THR A 16 23.93 -16.04 0.67
CA THR A 16 24.52 -16.98 -0.27
C THR A 16 24.27 -18.41 0.17
N ASN A 17 23.73 -19.25 -0.73
CA ASN A 17 23.55 -20.66 -0.47
C ASN A 17 24.89 -21.42 -0.59
N CYS A 18 25.21 -22.31 0.36
CA CYS A 18 26.39 -23.17 0.35
C CYS A 18 26.56 -23.94 -0.97
N ALA A 19 25.47 -24.49 -1.50
CA ALA A 19 25.48 -25.24 -2.76
C ALA A 19 25.75 -24.32 -3.95
N GLU A 20 25.27 -23.08 -3.92
CA GLU A 20 25.56 -22.08 -4.95
C GLU A 20 26.98 -21.51 -4.85
N ALA A 21 27.57 -21.51 -3.65
CA ALA A 21 28.94 -21.09 -3.40
C ALA A 21 29.97 -22.14 -3.85
N TYR A 22 29.68 -23.44 -3.67
CA TYR A 22 30.67 -24.52 -3.84
C TYR A 22 30.30 -25.59 -4.90
N GLY A 23 29.03 -25.73 -5.27
CA GLY A 23 28.50 -26.87 -6.04
C GLY A 23 28.84 -26.90 -7.53
N THR A 24 29.33 -25.79 -8.10
CA THR A 24 29.73 -25.67 -9.52
C THR A 24 31.25 -25.58 -9.69
N SER A 25 32.00 -26.30 -8.86
CA SER A 25 33.47 -26.31 -8.88
C SER A 25 34.09 -26.75 -10.21
N CYS A 26 33.35 -27.47 -11.08
CA CYS A 26 33.82 -27.86 -12.40
C CYS A 26 33.84 -26.72 -13.44
N LEU A 27 33.15 -25.60 -13.18
CA LEU A 27 33.12 -24.40 -14.06
C LEU A 27 33.48 -23.09 -13.34
N GLY A 28 33.78 -23.12 -12.04
CA GLY A 28 34.27 -21.96 -11.27
C GLY A 28 33.24 -20.85 -10.99
N ILE A 29 31.94 -21.12 -11.17
CA ILE A 29 30.88 -20.11 -11.01
C ILE A 29 30.50 -19.99 -9.53
N CYS A 30 31.30 -19.27 -8.74
CA CYS A 30 30.98 -18.93 -7.36
C CYS A 30 29.86 -17.87 -7.34
N THR A 31 28.64 -18.26 -6.96
CA THR A 31 27.54 -17.31 -6.81
C THR A 31 27.53 -16.73 -5.41
N ARG A 32 27.37 -15.41 -5.31
CA ARG A 32 27.19 -14.67 -4.07
C ARG A 32 25.84 -13.96 -4.10
N LYS A 33 25.08 -14.08 -3.02
CA LYS A 33 23.82 -13.36 -2.83
C LYS A 33 23.87 -12.49 -1.58
N THR A 34 23.44 -11.25 -1.70
CA THR A 34 23.42 -10.29 -0.60
C THR A 34 22.06 -9.62 -0.54
N LEU A 35 21.46 -9.60 0.65
CA LEU A 35 20.18 -8.98 0.92
C LEU A 35 20.39 -7.70 1.73
N GLU A 36 20.13 -6.55 1.11
CA GLU A 36 20.23 -5.24 1.76
C GLU A 36 18.83 -4.73 2.09
N LEU A 37 18.57 -4.57 3.39
CA LEU A 37 17.37 -3.94 3.91
C LEU A 37 17.64 -2.44 4.04
N GLN A 38 17.21 -1.67 3.04
CA GLN A 38 17.30 -0.20 3.06
C GLN A 38 16.09 0.38 3.79
N SER A 39 16.02 1.72 3.88
CA SER A 39 14.95 2.42 4.61
C SER A 39 13.58 2.33 3.93
N GLU A 40 13.53 2.30 2.60
CA GLU A 40 12.30 2.33 1.79
C GLU A 40 12.06 1.05 0.97
N GLU A 41 13.12 0.31 0.68
CA GLU A 41 13.08 -0.87 -0.16
C GLU A 41 14.05 -1.95 0.33
N ILE A 42 13.85 -3.15 -0.20
CA ILE A 42 14.75 -4.28 -0.07
C ILE A 42 15.45 -4.53 -1.40
N VAL A 43 16.75 -4.84 -1.32
CA VAL A 43 17.61 -5.08 -2.47
C VAL A 43 18.25 -6.46 -2.37
N LEU A 44 17.94 -7.35 -3.30
CA LEU A 44 18.61 -8.64 -3.46
C LEU A 44 19.63 -8.52 -4.60
N LYS A 45 20.91 -8.63 -4.27
CA LYS A 45 22.02 -8.64 -5.23
C LYS A 45 22.47 -10.08 -5.45
N THR A 46 22.57 -10.50 -6.71
CA THR A 46 23.16 -11.78 -7.11
C THR A 46 24.35 -11.51 -8.01
N HIS A 47 25.50 -12.07 -7.66
CA HIS A 47 26.75 -11.91 -8.41
C HIS A 47 27.40 -13.27 -8.64
N ASN A 48 27.70 -13.59 -9.89
CA ASN A 48 28.57 -14.70 -10.27
C ASN A 48 29.32 -14.37 -11.57
N CYS A 49 30.17 -15.28 -12.04
CA CYS A 49 30.99 -15.06 -13.25
C CYS A 49 30.17 -14.81 -14.53
N CYS A 50 28.89 -15.17 -14.54
CA CYS A 50 28.03 -15.10 -15.73
C CYS A 50 26.88 -14.09 -15.60
N VAL A 51 26.48 -13.77 -14.36
CA VAL A 51 25.27 -13.00 -14.04
C VAL A 51 25.56 -12.04 -12.91
N ASN A 52 25.31 -10.75 -13.18
CA ASN A 52 25.10 -9.75 -12.16
C ASN A 52 23.66 -9.26 -12.28
N SER A 53 22.89 -9.44 -11.21
CA SER A 53 21.51 -8.98 -11.14
C SER A 53 21.23 -8.31 -9.81
N VAL A 54 20.41 -7.27 -9.86
CA VAL A 54 19.91 -6.54 -8.69
C VAL A 54 18.40 -6.54 -8.76
N GLN A 55 17.75 -6.92 -7.67
CA GLN A 55 16.30 -6.89 -7.55
C GLN A 55 15.90 -5.94 -6.43
N ARG A 56 15.13 -4.90 -6.76
CA ARG A 56 14.66 -3.89 -5.81
C ARG A 56 13.14 -3.93 -5.65
N ARG A 57 12.67 -4.01 -4.41
CA ARG A 57 11.23 -3.96 -4.08
C ARG A 57 10.97 -3.01 -2.91
N PRO A 58 10.12 -1.98 -3.08
CA PRO A 58 9.59 -1.22 -1.95
C PRO A 58 8.83 -2.12 -0.97
N TYR A 59 8.90 -1.83 0.32
CA TYR A 59 8.18 -2.62 1.34
C TYR A 59 6.66 -2.66 1.13
N ALA A 60 6.10 -1.64 0.46
CA ALA A 60 4.69 -1.58 0.10
C ALA A 60 4.27 -2.57 -1.01
N GLN A 61 5.24 -3.14 -1.74
CA GLN A 61 5.01 -4.17 -2.77
C GLN A 61 5.29 -5.59 -2.26
N LEU A 62 5.74 -5.76 -1.00
CA LEU A 62 5.94 -7.08 -0.40
C LEU A 62 4.64 -7.61 0.21
N ASN A 63 4.00 -8.52 -0.50
CA ASN A 63 2.78 -9.22 -0.11
C ASN A 63 3.13 -10.50 0.66
N LEU A 64 3.97 -11.35 0.08
CA LEU A 64 4.44 -12.60 0.66
C LEU A 64 5.75 -12.38 1.41
N LEU A 65 5.78 -12.77 2.69
CA LEU A 65 7.00 -12.80 3.48
C LEU A 65 6.86 -13.78 4.65
N GLU A 66 7.47 -14.95 4.52
CA GLU A 66 7.39 -15.98 5.55
C GLU A 66 8.70 -16.78 5.66
N HIS A 67 8.91 -17.33 6.86
CA HIS A 67 9.92 -18.34 7.11
C HIS A 67 9.35 -19.69 6.70
N ARG A 68 10.08 -20.46 5.89
CA ARG A 68 9.64 -21.77 5.45
C ARG A 68 10.75 -22.80 5.53
N SER A 69 10.43 -23.95 6.10
CA SER A 69 11.30 -25.12 6.01
C SER A 69 11.06 -25.86 4.69
N ILE A 70 12.13 -26.10 3.93
CA ILE A 70 12.18 -26.83 2.66
C ILE A 70 13.05 -28.10 2.84
N CYS A 71 13.19 -28.92 1.79
CA CYS A 71 13.99 -30.15 1.81
C CYS A 71 13.61 -31.11 2.96
N PHE A 72 12.32 -31.44 3.10
CA PHE A 72 11.80 -32.30 4.17
C PHE A 72 12.09 -31.75 5.59
N GLY A 73 12.17 -30.43 5.75
CA GLY A 73 12.40 -29.77 7.03
C GLY A 73 13.87 -29.60 7.40
N LEU A 74 14.81 -29.99 6.53
CA LEU A 74 16.25 -29.92 6.79
C LEU A 74 16.86 -28.54 6.49
N CYS A 75 16.21 -27.76 5.63
CA CYS A 75 16.69 -26.44 5.20
C CYS A 75 15.62 -25.39 5.47
N ASN A 76 16.02 -24.17 5.80
CA ASN A 76 15.15 -23.03 6.06
C ASN A 76 15.37 -21.97 5.00
N ALA A 77 14.27 -21.39 4.53
CA ALA A 77 14.23 -20.47 3.41
C ALA A 77 13.30 -19.29 3.72
N ILE A 78 13.65 -18.13 3.17
CA ILE A 78 12.80 -16.96 3.11
C ILE A 78 11.93 -17.10 1.85
N ASN A 79 10.62 -17.21 2.03
CA ASN A 79 9.66 -17.16 0.93
C ASN A 79 9.13 -15.74 0.80
N SER A 80 9.32 -15.10 -0.34
CA SER A 80 8.88 -13.72 -0.57
C SER A 80 8.63 -13.39 -2.03
N ASP A 81 7.94 -12.28 -2.34
CA ASP A 81 7.73 -11.83 -3.74
C ASP A 81 9.04 -11.52 -4.51
N LEU A 82 10.15 -11.36 -3.80
CA LEU A 82 11.48 -11.24 -4.41
C LEU A 82 11.96 -12.58 -4.98
N ALA A 83 11.72 -13.66 -4.24
CA ALA A 83 12.19 -15.00 -4.54
C ALA A 83 11.15 -15.99 -4.01
N PRO A 84 10.02 -16.17 -4.73
CA PRO A 84 8.98 -17.08 -4.29
C PRO A 84 9.50 -18.51 -4.35
N ILE A 85 9.05 -19.34 -3.41
CA ILE A 85 9.26 -20.78 -3.48
C ILE A 85 8.28 -21.35 -4.50
N ILE A 86 8.81 -22.04 -5.50
CA ILE A 86 8.02 -22.66 -6.56
C ILE A 86 7.65 -24.06 -6.08
N GLU A 87 6.37 -24.39 -6.14
CA GLU A 87 5.84 -25.70 -5.74
C GLU A 87 5.26 -26.44 -6.94
N ASP A 88 5.35 -27.77 -6.90
CA ASP A 88 4.58 -28.63 -7.78
C ASP A 88 3.12 -28.74 -7.33
N ALA A 89 2.30 -29.44 -8.12
CA ALA A 89 0.89 -29.68 -7.80
C ALA A 89 0.70 -30.46 -6.50
N GLU A 90 1.73 -31.18 -6.03
CA GLU A 90 1.75 -31.92 -4.77
C GLU A 90 2.32 -31.10 -3.59
N GLY A 91 2.61 -29.80 -3.79
CA GLY A 91 3.12 -28.89 -2.75
C GLY A 91 4.60 -29.11 -2.41
N ARG A 92 5.34 -29.87 -3.22
CA ARG A 92 6.78 -30.08 -3.05
C ARG A 92 7.54 -28.93 -3.69
N SER A 93 8.53 -28.40 -2.97
CA SER A 93 9.38 -27.33 -3.49
C SER A 93 10.19 -27.82 -4.69
N GLN A 94 10.01 -27.17 -5.84
CA GLN A 94 10.81 -27.35 -7.06
C GLN A 94 12.01 -26.39 -7.12
N GLY A 95 12.17 -25.53 -6.11
CA GLY A 95 13.21 -24.51 -6.04
C GLY A 95 12.65 -23.15 -5.61
N GLY A 96 13.47 -22.11 -5.72
CA GLY A 96 13.13 -20.76 -5.27
C GLY A 96 13.40 -20.51 -3.79
N GLY A 97 12.90 -19.40 -3.27
CA GLY A 97 13.24 -18.93 -1.92
C GLY A 97 14.68 -18.40 -1.80
N ILE A 98 14.94 -17.64 -0.74
CA ILE A 98 16.29 -17.26 -0.34
C ILE A 98 16.74 -18.24 0.76
N VAL A 99 17.81 -18.99 0.51
CA VAL A 99 18.32 -20.03 1.43
C VAL A 99 19.73 -19.64 1.88
N PRO A 100 19.88 -18.89 2.99
CA PRO A 100 21.18 -18.52 3.50
C PRO A 100 22.00 -19.74 3.96
N GLY A 101 23.29 -19.77 3.60
CA GLY A 101 24.19 -20.87 3.93
C GLY A 101 23.64 -22.20 3.43
N CYS A 102 23.66 -23.22 4.27
CA CYS A 102 23.19 -24.55 3.89
C CYS A 102 21.69 -24.73 4.20
N GLY A 103 20.99 -23.65 4.59
CA GLY A 103 19.62 -23.68 5.10
C GLY A 103 19.48 -24.20 6.53
N CYS A 104 20.57 -24.63 7.17
CA CYS A 104 20.50 -25.25 8.50
C CYS A 104 20.30 -24.26 9.66
N ASP A 105 20.47 -22.96 9.42
CA ASP A 105 20.38 -21.91 10.44
C ASP A 105 18.98 -21.28 10.44
N ALA A 106 18.02 -21.94 11.11
CA ALA A 106 16.65 -21.43 11.26
C ALA A 106 16.62 -20.06 11.94
N ALA A 107 17.45 -19.85 12.97
CA ALA A 107 17.47 -18.61 13.75
C ALA A 107 17.89 -17.40 12.89
N TYR A 108 18.87 -17.58 11.99
CA TYR A 108 19.28 -16.54 11.06
C TYR A 108 18.19 -16.22 10.03
N VAL A 109 17.51 -17.22 9.47
CA VAL A 109 16.38 -17.00 8.56
C VAL A 109 15.21 -16.32 9.27
N GLU A 110 14.87 -16.75 10.48
CA GLU A 110 13.84 -16.13 11.33
C GLU A 110 14.18 -14.68 11.67
N GLU A 111 15.45 -14.37 11.97
CA GLU A 111 15.89 -12.99 12.18
C GLU A 111 15.64 -12.12 10.94
N ILE A 112 16.03 -12.59 9.75
CA ILE A 112 15.85 -11.82 8.51
C ILE A 112 14.35 -11.61 8.24
N VAL A 113 13.55 -12.67 8.33
CA VAL A 113 12.09 -12.62 8.12
C VAL A 113 11.44 -11.68 9.13
N ARG A 114 11.85 -11.71 10.40
CA ARG A 114 11.37 -10.82 11.46
C ARG A 114 11.71 -9.36 11.16
N GLU A 115 12.95 -9.06 10.79
CA GLU A 115 13.38 -7.70 10.45
C GLU A 115 12.62 -7.18 9.22
N MET A 116 12.50 -7.99 8.16
CA MET A 116 11.73 -7.63 6.97
C MET A 116 10.25 -7.40 7.30
N ASN A 117 9.63 -8.19 8.17
CA ASN A 117 8.25 -8.00 8.59
C ASN A 117 8.06 -6.71 9.40
N ILE A 118 8.99 -6.37 10.30
CA ILE A 118 8.95 -5.10 11.04
C ILE A 118 9.00 -3.90 10.07
N ARG A 119 9.83 -3.97 9.02
CA ARG A 119 9.93 -2.93 8.00
C ARG A 119 8.72 -2.89 7.08
N LYS A 120 8.21 -4.04 6.65
CA LYS A 120 6.94 -4.16 5.92
C LYS A 120 5.79 -3.54 6.71
N GLU A 121 5.74 -3.73 8.01
CA GLU A 121 4.73 -3.10 8.86
C GLU A 121 4.93 -1.59 9.00
N GLY A 122 6.17 -1.14 9.16
CA GLY A 122 6.51 0.27 9.40
C GLY A 122 6.59 1.16 8.14
N ARG A 123 6.75 0.59 6.95
CA ARG A 123 6.92 1.29 5.67
C ARG A 123 6.05 0.74 4.53
N GLY A 124 5.37 -0.38 4.73
CA GLY A 124 4.46 -0.96 3.74
C GLY A 124 3.05 -0.36 3.80
N LYS A 125 2.09 -1.04 3.17
CA LYS A 125 0.71 -0.51 3.03
C LYS A 125 -0.01 -0.31 4.37
N VAL A 126 0.31 -1.12 5.40
CA VAL A 126 -0.26 -0.95 6.75
C VAL A 126 0.15 0.39 7.36
N ALA A 127 1.43 0.78 7.24
CA ALA A 127 1.89 2.08 7.69
C ALA A 127 1.20 3.23 6.94
N GLN A 128 1.11 3.13 5.61
CA GLN A 128 0.43 4.15 4.78
C GLN A 128 -1.03 4.37 5.20
N MET A 129 -1.78 3.29 5.45
CA MET A 129 -3.15 3.39 5.95
C MET A 129 -3.24 4.09 7.30
N ARG A 130 -2.34 3.76 8.24
CA ARG A 130 -2.30 4.38 9.57
C ARG A 130 -1.94 5.87 9.48
N GLN A 131 -1.00 6.21 8.60
CA GLN A 131 -0.61 7.58 8.31
C GLN A 131 -1.77 8.39 7.72
N GLN A 132 -2.46 7.86 6.71
CA GLN A 132 -3.64 8.50 6.11
C GLN A 132 -4.75 8.74 7.12
N ARG A 133 -5.04 7.74 7.97
CA ARG A 133 -6.01 7.88 9.06
C ARG A 133 -5.61 8.99 10.04
N TYR A 134 -4.35 9.00 10.49
CA TYR A 134 -3.86 10.03 11.39
C TYR A 134 -3.99 11.44 10.77
N MET A 135 -3.62 11.59 9.49
CA MET A 135 -3.77 12.85 8.77
C MET A 135 -5.24 13.28 8.70
N LEU A 136 -6.15 12.37 8.32
CA LEU A 136 -7.58 12.67 8.23
C LEU A 136 -8.14 13.10 9.59
N GLU A 137 -7.76 12.43 10.68
CA GLU A 137 -8.13 12.81 12.05
C GLU A 137 -7.64 14.24 12.36
N ARG A 138 -6.34 14.54 12.15
CA ARG A 138 -5.77 15.87 12.40
C ARG A 138 -6.39 16.97 11.53
N ILE A 139 -6.64 16.71 10.25
CA ILE A 139 -7.25 17.68 9.33
C ILE A 139 -8.72 17.90 9.71
N THR A 140 -9.40 16.88 10.23
CA THR A 140 -10.75 17.05 10.76
C THR A 140 -10.74 17.97 11.98
N GLU A 141 -9.75 17.85 12.87
CA GLU A 141 -9.57 18.82 13.96
C GLU A 141 -9.36 20.25 13.42
N LEU A 142 -8.48 20.43 12.42
CA LEU A 142 -8.26 21.72 11.77
C LEU A 142 -9.55 22.30 11.17
N SER A 143 -10.37 21.46 10.53
CA SER A 143 -11.66 21.87 9.94
C SER A 143 -12.69 22.32 10.98
N ILE A 144 -12.45 22.08 12.27
CA ILE A 144 -13.28 22.59 13.37
C ILE A 144 -12.68 23.86 13.97
N LYS A 145 -11.36 23.91 14.13
CA LYS A 145 -10.62 25.05 14.67
C LYS A 145 -10.82 26.32 13.83
N LEU A 146 -10.83 26.20 12.51
CA LEU A 146 -10.94 27.35 11.60
C LEU A 146 -12.31 28.05 11.68
N PRO A 147 -13.47 27.35 11.63
CA PRO A 147 -14.77 27.95 11.90
C PRO A 147 -14.91 28.59 13.29
N MET A 148 -14.27 28.02 14.31
CA MET A 148 -14.23 28.64 15.64
C MET A 148 -13.52 30.01 15.61
N LEU A 149 -12.44 30.13 14.83
CA LEU A 149 -11.75 31.39 14.60
C LEU A 149 -12.59 32.38 13.79
N LEU A 150 -13.23 31.93 12.70
CA LEU A 150 -14.13 32.75 11.88
C LEU A 150 -15.22 33.42 12.74
N LYS A 151 -15.91 32.64 13.59
CA LYS A 151 -16.94 33.17 14.49
C LYS A 151 -16.36 34.15 15.52
N THR A 152 -15.22 33.83 16.11
CA THR A 152 -14.59 34.67 17.15
C THR A 152 -14.11 36.01 16.59
N LEU A 153 -13.63 36.03 15.34
CA LEU A 153 -13.21 37.23 14.63
C LEU A 153 -14.36 38.00 13.96
N GLY A 154 -15.60 37.49 14.06
CA GLY A 154 -16.78 38.10 13.44
C GLY A 154 -16.68 38.15 11.92
N VAL A 155 -16.18 37.05 11.32
CA VAL A 155 -16.19 36.84 9.87
C VAL A 155 -17.56 36.27 9.47
N GLU A 156 -18.14 36.84 8.42
CA GLU A 156 -19.41 36.37 7.86
C GLU A 156 -19.22 35.03 7.15
N TYR A 157 -20.09 34.06 7.44
CA TYR A 157 -20.08 32.74 6.79
C TYR A 157 -21.51 32.26 6.52
N PRO A 158 -21.84 31.85 5.28
CA PRO A 158 -21.01 31.94 4.08
C PRO A 158 -20.70 33.40 3.71
N PRO A 159 -19.57 33.68 3.02
CA PRO A 159 -19.21 35.04 2.64
C PRO A 159 -20.19 35.62 1.60
N SER A 160 -20.44 36.92 1.66
CA SER A 160 -21.24 37.61 0.63
C SER A 160 -20.57 37.61 -0.75
N ASP A 161 -21.36 37.72 -1.82
CA ASP A 161 -20.88 37.82 -3.21
C ASP A 161 -19.85 38.96 -3.39
N ALA A 162 -20.02 40.07 -2.67
CA ALA A 162 -19.09 41.18 -2.68
C ALA A 162 -17.72 40.80 -2.11
N THR A 163 -17.70 40.07 -0.99
CA THR A 163 -16.48 39.51 -0.40
C THR A 163 -15.82 38.48 -1.32
N LEU A 164 -16.62 37.59 -1.93
CA LEU A 164 -16.12 36.59 -2.87
C LEU A 164 -15.41 37.21 -4.08
N ARG A 165 -16.04 38.19 -4.72
CA ARG A 165 -15.45 38.90 -5.88
C ARG A 165 -14.20 39.69 -5.49
N ARG A 166 -14.17 40.27 -4.28
CA ARG A 166 -13.01 41.01 -3.79
C ARG A 166 -11.80 40.10 -3.56
N ILE A 167 -12.01 38.95 -2.91
CA ILE A 167 -10.90 38.09 -2.46
C ILE A 167 -10.46 37.14 -3.58
N PHE A 168 -11.39 36.53 -4.30
CA PHE A 168 -11.10 35.44 -5.25
C PHE A 168 -11.18 35.87 -6.73
N SER A 169 -11.49 37.13 -7.00
CA SER A 169 -11.59 37.71 -8.35
C SER A 169 -12.45 36.87 -9.32
N ASN A 170 -11.82 36.06 -10.17
CA ASN A 170 -12.45 35.40 -11.32
C ASN A 170 -12.89 33.96 -11.08
N SER A 171 -12.51 33.36 -9.94
CA SER A 171 -12.76 31.94 -9.66
C SER A 171 -13.05 31.72 -8.17
N PRO A 172 -14.23 32.14 -7.69
CA PRO A 172 -14.62 31.95 -6.30
C PRO A 172 -14.80 30.45 -6.00
N PRO A 173 -14.27 29.95 -4.87
CA PRO A 173 -14.52 28.59 -4.43
C PRO A 173 -15.97 28.45 -3.94
N GLU A 174 -16.48 27.23 -3.98
CA GLU A 174 -17.79 26.90 -3.40
C GLU A 174 -17.66 26.74 -1.88
N PHE A 175 -18.49 27.46 -1.12
CA PHE A 175 -18.52 27.37 0.34
C PHE A 175 -19.67 26.47 0.78
N ARG A 176 -19.32 25.39 1.48
CA ARG A 176 -20.30 24.45 2.04
C ARG A 176 -20.83 24.97 3.38
N PRO A 177 -22.06 24.62 3.78
CA PRO A 177 -22.53 24.87 5.15
C PRO A 177 -21.55 24.30 6.19
N LEU A 178 -21.31 25.03 7.28
CA LEU A 178 -20.37 24.60 8.34
C LEU A 178 -20.72 23.23 8.95
N ILE A 179 -22.01 22.87 8.97
CA ILE A 179 -22.45 21.55 9.44
C ILE A 179 -21.91 20.41 8.55
N ASP A 180 -21.81 20.63 7.24
CA ASP A 180 -21.30 19.63 6.29
C ASP A 180 -19.78 19.49 6.40
N VAL A 181 -19.09 20.58 6.76
CA VAL A 181 -17.63 20.59 7.01
C VAL A 181 -17.27 19.76 8.25
N VAL A 182 -18.12 19.80 9.28
CA VAL A 182 -17.85 19.22 10.61
C VAL A 182 -18.49 17.84 10.82
N THR A 183 -19.37 17.38 9.92
CA THR A 183 -19.96 16.05 10.04
C THR A 183 -18.86 14.98 10.01
N MET A 184 -18.55 14.44 11.20
CA MET A 184 -17.56 13.38 11.38
C MET A 184 -18.23 12.06 11.04
N GLU A 185 -17.97 11.54 9.85
CA GLU A 185 -18.28 10.13 9.60
C GLU A 185 -17.33 9.29 10.45
N GLN A 186 -17.87 8.60 11.46
CA GLN A 186 -17.08 7.70 12.29
C GLN A 186 -16.47 6.62 11.40
N LEU A 187 -15.14 6.58 11.34
CA LEU A 187 -14.44 5.51 10.67
C LEU A 187 -14.81 4.19 11.34
N ARG A 188 -15.39 3.28 10.56
CA ARG A 188 -15.73 1.93 11.02
C ARG A 188 -14.46 1.29 11.61
N THR A 189 -14.53 0.96 12.89
CA THR A 189 -13.50 0.17 13.58
C THR A 189 -13.84 -1.29 13.43
N PHE A 190 -12.81 -2.12 13.32
CA PHE A 190 -12.96 -3.56 13.21
C PHE A 190 -12.16 -4.21 14.34
N GLY A 191 -12.79 -5.16 15.04
CA GLY A 191 -12.10 -6.04 15.97
C GLY A 191 -11.44 -7.21 15.24
N THR A 192 -10.77 -8.08 15.99
CA THR A 192 -10.27 -9.35 15.46
C THR A 192 -11.38 -10.40 15.46
N THR A 193 -11.56 -11.11 14.35
CA THR A 193 -12.50 -12.24 14.22
C THR A 193 -11.78 -13.45 13.67
N ASN A 194 -12.02 -14.63 14.26
CA ASN A 194 -11.38 -15.88 13.88
C ASN A 194 -12.40 -16.84 13.25
N TYR A 195 -12.01 -17.47 12.15
CA TYR A 195 -12.81 -18.47 11.44
C TYR A 195 -11.97 -19.73 11.25
N ASP A 196 -12.53 -20.89 11.63
CA ASP A 196 -11.98 -22.17 11.19
C ASP A 196 -12.38 -22.40 9.73
N VAL A 197 -11.37 -22.46 8.87
CA VAL A 197 -11.51 -22.63 7.42
C VAL A 197 -10.88 -23.95 6.94
N THR A 198 -10.68 -24.89 7.87
CA THR A 198 -10.15 -26.22 7.58
C THR A 198 -11.12 -26.99 6.67
N SER A 199 -10.62 -27.49 5.54
CA SER A 199 -11.43 -28.34 4.66
C SER A 199 -11.47 -29.80 5.13
N CYS A 200 -12.46 -30.57 4.66
CA CYS A 200 -12.57 -32.00 4.93
C CYS A 200 -11.30 -32.75 4.49
N ALA A 201 -10.76 -32.41 3.31
CA ALA A 201 -9.53 -33.01 2.80
C ALA A 201 -8.31 -32.67 3.69
N GLN A 202 -8.23 -31.44 4.18
CA GLN A 202 -7.16 -31.01 5.09
C GLN A 202 -7.26 -31.72 6.44
N THR A 203 -8.46 -31.88 6.97
CA THR A 203 -8.71 -32.64 8.19
C THR A 203 -8.20 -34.08 8.05
N CYS A 204 -8.51 -34.75 6.94
CA CYS A 204 -8.00 -36.09 6.62
C CYS A 204 -6.46 -36.13 6.49
N ALA A 205 -5.85 -35.03 6.04
CA ALA A 205 -4.40 -34.86 5.94
C ALA A 205 -3.74 -34.37 7.24
N CYS A 206 -4.46 -34.35 8.37
CA CYS A 206 -3.97 -33.82 9.65
C CYS A 206 -3.47 -32.36 9.54
N THR A 207 -4.17 -31.56 8.75
CA THR A 207 -3.90 -30.14 8.52
C THR A 207 -5.11 -29.33 8.99
N SER A 208 -4.87 -28.27 9.76
CA SER A 208 -5.90 -27.30 10.18
C SER A 208 -5.60 -25.92 9.60
N ARG A 209 -6.63 -25.16 9.23
CA ARG A 209 -6.51 -23.77 8.75
C ARG A 209 -7.41 -22.83 9.54
N VAL A 210 -6.83 -21.73 10.00
CA VAL A 210 -7.54 -20.66 10.71
C VAL A 210 -7.35 -19.36 9.96
N LEU A 211 -8.45 -18.69 9.62
CA LEU A 211 -8.48 -17.34 9.07
C LEU A 211 -8.77 -16.35 10.20
N GLU A 212 -7.80 -15.50 10.52
CA GLU A 212 -7.96 -14.38 11.43
C GLU A 212 -8.12 -13.08 10.62
N LEU A 213 -9.24 -12.40 10.79
CA LEU A 213 -9.47 -11.07 10.24
C LEU A 213 -9.17 -10.02 11.31
N GLY A 214 -7.93 -9.52 11.29
CA GLY A 214 -7.48 -8.44 12.17
C GLY A 214 -7.96 -7.05 11.72
N PRO A 215 -7.65 -5.98 12.47
CA PRO A 215 -8.09 -4.63 12.14
C PRO A 215 -7.51 -4.06 10.84
N ASP A 216 -6.25 -4.40 10.52
CA ASP A 216 -5.51 -3.83 9.37
C ASP A 216 -5.14 -4.88 8.29
N GLU A 217 -5.14 -6.16 8.64
CA GLU A 217 -4.72 -7.27 7.77
C GLU A 217 -5.51 -8.54 8.08
N ALA A 218 -5.61 -9.42 7.08
CA ALA A 218 -6.08 -10.79 7.25
C ALA A 218 -4.86 -11.72 7.39
N SER A 219 -4.95 -12.73 8.24
CA SER A 219 -3.94 -13.77 8.35
C SER A 219 -4.54 -15.16 8.20
N LEU A 220 -3.89 -15.99 7.39
CA LEU A 220 -4.28 -17.37 7.16
C LEU A 220 -3.19 -18.27 7.72
N THR A 221 -3.53 -18.96 8.80
CA THR A 221 -2.61 -19.88 9.49
C THR A 221 -2.95 -21.31 9.12
N THR A 222 -1.98 -22.02 8.52
CA THR A 222 -2.06 -23.45 8.23
C THR A 222 -1.13 -24.19 9.18
N LYS A 223 -1.67 -25.13 9.96
CA LYS A 223 -0.90 -26.00 10.86
C LYS A 223 -0.98 -27.43 10.37
N GLN A 224 0.15 -28.12 10.29
CA GLN A 224 0.21 -29.54 9.95
C GLN A 224 0.65 -30.34 11.17
N SER A 225 -0.25 -31.16 11.72
CA SER A 225 -0.02 -31.86 12.98
C SER A 225 1.10 -32.89 12.92
N ILE A 226 1.33 -33.49 11.75
CA ILE A 226 2.35 -34.54 11.57
C ILE A 226 3.77 -33.97 11.60
N THR A 227 3.97 -32.83 10.95
CA THR A 227 5.30 -32.19 10.85
C THR A 227 5.52 -31.14 11.94
N GLY A 228 4.47 -30.74 12.66
CA GLY A 228 4.49 -29.60 13.58
C GLY A 228 4.64 -28.25 12.88
N SER A 229 4.58 -28.22 11.53
CA SER A 229 4.78 -27.00 10.77
C SER A 229 3.62 -26.04 10.95
N VAL A 230 3.94 -24.76 11.10
CA VAL A 230 2.97 -23.66 11.16
C VAL A 230 3.37 -22.65 10.08
N MET A 231 2.50 -22.46 9.11
CA MET A 231 2.63 -21.45 8.07
C MET A 231 1.60 -20.35 8.35
N MET A 232 2.02 -19.09 8.36
CA MET A 232 1.13 -17.95 8.57
C MET A 232 1.36 -16.93 7.47
N ALA A 233 0.40 -16.82 6.56
CA ALA A 233 0.40 -15.80 5.52
C ALA A 233 -0.37 -14.57 6.03
N LYS A 234 0.25 -13.39 5.96
CA LYS A 234 -0.37 -12.11 6.36
C LYS A 234 -0.54 -11.19 5.17
N THR A 235 -1.80 -10.82 4.92
CA THR A 235 -2.19 -10.01 3.76
C THR A 235 -2.95 -8.77 4.22
N PRO A 236 -2.37 -7.57 4.05
CA PRO A 236 -3.09 -6.31 4.25
C PRO A 236 -4.33 -6.24 3.37
N TYR A 237 -5.43 -5.64 3.86
CA TYR A 237 -6.66 -5.50 3.06
C TYR A 237 -6.44 -4.72 1.75
N ALA A 238 -5.46 -3.82 1.71
CA ALA A 238 -5.01 -3.09 0.52
C ALA A 238 -4.41 -3.97 -0.59
N ASN A 239 -4.12 -5.23 -0.30
CA ASN A 239 -3.60 -6.23 -1.26
C ASN A 239 -4.68 -7.21 -1.72
N ILE A 240 -5.86 -7.20 -1.12
CA ILE A 240 -6.97 -8.06 -1.53
C ILE A 240 -7.72 -7.32 -2.64
N GLU A 241 -7.64 -7.82 -3.87
CA GLU A 241 -8.28 -7.18 -5.02
C GLU A 241 -9.80 -7.30 -4.98
N SER A 242 -10.29 -8.49 -4.60
CA SER A 242 -11.69 -8.81 -4.48
C SER A 242 -11.95 -9.91 -3.48
N VAL A 243 -13.21 -10.06 -3.10
CA VAL A 243 -13.70 -11.10 -2.20
C VAL A 243 -14.92 -11.75 -2.85
N ASP A 244 -14.66 -12.76 -3.66
CA ASP A 244 -15.65 -13.34 -4.56
C ASP A 244 -15.98 -14.78 -4.15
N ALA A 245 -17.28 -15.07 -4.06
CA ALA A 245 -17.77 -16.43 -3.91
C ALA A 245 -17.93 -17.08 -5.29
N ILE A 246 -17.36 -18.28 -5.43
CA ILE A 246 -17.47 -19.12 -6.61
C ILE A 246 -18.42 -20.27 -6.26
N SER A 247 -19.42 -20.47 -7.11
CA SER A 247 -20.27 -21.66 -7.06
C SER A 247 -19.67 -22.73 -7.98
N ALA A 248 -19.30 -23.86 -7.40
CA ALA A 248 -18.96 -25.07 -8.15
C ALA A 248 -20.12 -26.05 -8.11
N CYS A 249 -20.22 -26.92 -9.12
CA CYS A 249 -21.28 -27.93 -9.22
C CYS A 249 -21.34 -28.79 -7.94
N CYS A 250 -22.57 -29.09 -7.45
CA CYS A 250 -22.87 -29.86 -6.23
C CYS A 250 -22.51 -29.18 -4.89
N CYS A 251 -23.33 -28.20 -4.47
CA CYS A 251 -23.35 -27.63 -3.10
C CYS A 251 -22.04 -26.99 -2.61
N LEU A 252 -21.05 -26.79 -3.48
CA LEU A 252 -19.73 -26.28 -3.16
C LEU A 252 -19.68 -24.76 -3.34
N SER A 253 -19.65 -24.05 -2.23
CA SER A 253 -19.28 -22.64 -2.20
C SER A 253 -17.78 -22.55 -1.89
N LEU A 254 -17.05 -21.80 -2.72
CA LEU A 254 -15.64 -21.50 -2.55
C LEU A 254 -15.49 -20.00 -2.41
N LEU A 255 -14.59 -19.53 -1.54
CA LEU A 255 -14.30 -18.11 -1.42
C LEU A 255 -12.87 -17.83 -1.91
N THR A 256 -12.75 -16.94 -2.90
CA THR A 256 -11.48 -16.41 -3.38
C THR A 256 -11.30 -14.97 -2.92
N ALA A 257 -10.11 -14.65 -2.43
CA ALA A 257 -9.77 -13.35 -1.85
C ALA A 257 -8.40 -12.84 -2.34
N GLY A 258 -8.21 -12.75 -3.67
CA GLY A 258 -6.96 -12.33 -4.29
C GLY A 258 -5.73 -13.08 -3.74
N GLU A 259 -4.69 -12.33 -3.38
CA GLU A 259 -3.42 -12.83 -2.83
C GLU A 259 -3.57 -13.67 -1.55
N LEU A 260 -4.66 -13.48 -0.76
CA LEU A 260 -4.91 -14.30 0.43
C LEU A 260 -5.15 -15.77 0.07
N THR A 261 -5.75 -16.01 -1.10
CA THR A 261 -6.08 -17.36 -1.61
C THR A 261 -5.23 -17.77 -2.82
N LYS A 262 -4.42 -16.86 -3.36
CA LYS A 262 -3.54 -17.05 -4.53
C LYS A 262 -2.11 -16.60 -4.24
N PRO A 263 -1.38 -17.26 -3.32
CA PRO A 263 -0.02 -16.84 -3.04
C PRO A 263 0.90 -17.05 -4.27
N PRO A 264 1.93 -16.20 -4.45
CA PRO A 264 2.90 -16.32 -5.54
C PRO A 264 3.51 -17.71 -5.64
N GLY A 265 3.60 -18.26 -6.85
CA GLY A 265 4.27 -19.54 -7.12
C GLY A 265 3.41 -20.80 -6.95
N LYS A 266 2.11 -20.68 -6.65
CA LYS A 266 1.17 -21.81 -6.60
C LYS A 266 0.23 -21.86 -7.82
N PRO A 267 0.04 -23.04 -8.44
CA PRO A 267 -0.74 -23.19 -9.68
C PRO A 267 -2.27 -23.20 -9.49
N VAL A 268 -2.80 -23.21 -8.26
CA VAL A 268 -4.24 -23.32 -7.98
C VAL A 268 -4.65 -22.43 -6.81
N ASP A 269 -5.80 -21.76 -6.96
CA ASP A 269 -6.47 -21.01 -5.88
C ASP A 269 -6.72 -21.95 -4.68
N GLU A 270 -6.00 -21.79 -3.58
CA GLU A 270 -6.34 -22.44 -2.30
C GLU A 270 -7.54 -21.73 -1.67
N ALA A 271 -8.66 -21.75 -2.39
CA ALA A 271 -9.89 -21.10 -1.99
C ALA A 271 -10.26 -21.49 -0.55
N ILE A 272 -10.85 -20.53 0.16
CA ILE A 272 -11.37 -20.76 1.50
C ILE A 272 -12.60 -21.66 1.37
N GLN A 273 -12.50 -22.88 1.89
CA GLN A 273 -13.54 -23.91 1.84
C GLN A 273 -13.67 -24.60 3.21
N PRO A 274 -14.41 -24.00 4.16
CA PRO A 274 -14.64 -24.61 5.46
C PRO A 274 -15.39 -25.95 5.32
N GLY A 275 -14.89 -26.99 6.00
CA GLY A 275 -15.43 -28.34 5.94
C GLY A 275 -15.46 -28.88 4.50
N CYS A 276 -16.60 -29.42 4.08
CA CYS A 276 -16.74 -29.98 2.73
C CYS A 276 -17.22 -28.93 1.71
N GLY A 277 -17.19 -27.63 2.04
CA GLY A 277 -17.65 -26.53 1.19
C GLY A 277 -19.18 -26.36 1.12
N CYS A 278 -19.93 -27.11 1.92
CA CYS A 278 -21.40 -27.05 1.97
C CYS A 278 -21.94 -26.05 3.01
N ASN A 279 -21.08 -25.42 3.82
CA ASN A 279 -21.50 -24.41 4.80
C ASN A 279 -21.59 -23.02 4.15
N ALA A 280 -22.58 -22.85 3.28
CA ALA A 280 -22.80 -21.59 2.56
C ALA A 280 -22.97 -20.40 3.50
N THR A 281 -23.59 -20.59 4.67
CA THR A 281 -23.78 -19.54 5.68
C THR A 281 -22.45 -19.03 6.24
N LEU A 282 -21.54 -19.93 6.61
CA LEU A 282 -20.21 -19.53 7.12
C LEU A 282 -19.39 -18.85 6.03
N ILE A 283 -19.44 -19.34 4.79
CA ILE A 283 -18.72 -18.72 3.67
C ILE A 283 -19.24 -17.31 3.40
N GLU A 284 -20.57 -17.12 3.38
CA GLU A 284 -21.16 -15.79 3.22
C GLU A 284 -20.85 -14.86 4.39
N GLN A 285 -20.76 -15.38 5.61
CA GLN A 285 -20.33 -14.60 6.77
C GLN A 285 -18.87 -14.13 6.61
N ILE A 286 -17.96 -15.04 6.25
CA ILE A 286 -16.54 -14.71 6.00
C ILE A 286 -16.45 -13.70 4.86
N ARG A 287 -17.17 -13.93 3.75
CA ARG A 287 -17.20 -13.05 2.57
C ARG A 287 -17.66 -11.64 2.96
N ALA A 288 -18.76 -11.52 3.71
CA ALA A 288 -19.32 -10.23 4.10
C ALA A 288 -18.40 -9.46 5.07
N ASP A 289 -17.80 -10.14 6.06
CA ASP A 289 -16.85 -9.52 7.00
C ASP A 289 -15.57 -9.07 6.27
N LEU A 290 -14.98 -9.94 5.45
CA LEU A 290 -13.79 -9.62 4.68
C LEU A 290 -14.03 -8.50 3.66
N GLN A 291 -15.15 -8.54 2.92
CA GLN A 291 -15.53 -7.49 1.98
C GLN A 291 -15.74 -6.14 2.68
N ALA A 292 -16.41 -6.11 3.84
CA ALA A 292 -16.60 -4.87 4.60
C ALA A 292 -15.27 -4.25 5.03
N ARG A 293 -14.25 -5.07 5.34
CA ARG A 293 -12.91 -4.60 5.67
C ARG A 293 -12.16 -4.12 4.43
N VAL A 294 -12.24 -4.84 3.32
CA VAL A 294 -11.63 -4.44 2.04
C VAL A 294 -12.24 -3.13 1.50
N GLU A 295 -13.53 -2.88 1.68
CA GLU A 295 -14.15 -1.61 1.25
C GLU A 295 -13.62 -0.40 2.03
N VAL A 296 -13.36 -0.58 3.34
CA VAL A 296 -12.89 0.51 4.22
C VAL A 296 -11.37 0.66 4.21
N ARG A 297 -10.63 -0.46 4.10
CA ARG A 297 -9.16 -0.54 4.26
C ARG A 297 -8.43 -0.91 2.97
N GLY A 298 -9.13 -1.39 1.96
CA GLY A 298 -8.59 -1.66 0.64
C GLY A 298 -8.25 -0.37 -0.12
N ASN A 299 -7.78 -0.51 -1.36
CA ASN A 299 -7.34 0.63 -2.16
C ASN A 299 -8.48 1.65 -2.43
N GLN A 300 -9.71 1.18 -2.64
CA GLN A 300 -10.87 2.06 -2.78
C GLN A 300 -11.13 2.89 -1.52
N GLY A 301 -11.02 2.27 -0.34
CA GLY A 301 -11.14 2.97 0.94
C GLY A 301 -10.06 4.03 1.12
N GLN A 302 -8.81 3.74 0.73
CA GLN A 302 -7.70 4.70 0.77
C GLN A 302 -7.90 5.87 -0.18
N ILE A 303 -8.37 5.62 -1.41
CA ILE A 303 -8.69 6.68 -2.38
C ILE A 303 -9.77 7.60 -1.81
N LYS A 304 -10.87 7.04 -1.28
CA LYS A 304 -11.95 7.82 -0.65
C LYS A 304 -11.46 8.64 0.54
N GLN A 305 -10.56 8.09 1.36
CA GLN A 305 -9.95 8.83 2.47
C GLN A 305 -9.09 10.00 1.98
N LEU A 306 -8.31 9.79 0.91
CA LEU A 306 -7.51 10.84 0.29
C LEU A 306 -8.39 11.93 -0.34
N GLU A 307 -9.47 11.56 -1.04
CA GLU A 307 -10.44 12.52 -1.60
C GLU A 307 -11.09 13.36 -0.49
N LYS A 308 -11.48 12.74 0.63
CA LYS A 308 -11.95 13.46 1.83
C LYS A 308 -10.92 14.44 2.38
N MET A 309 -9.66 13.99 2.46
CA MET A 309 -8.56 14.82 2.93
C MET A 309 -8.35 16.05 2.04
N MET A 310 -8.32 15.84 0.73
CA MET A 310 -8.22 16.89 -0.27
C MET A 310 -9.40 17.87 -0.17
N SER A 311 -10.62 17.36 -0.03
CA SER A 311 -11.82 18.17 0.14
C SER A 311 -11.74 19.06 1.38
N LYS A 312 -11.25 18.54 2.51
CA LYS A 312 -11.05 19.35 3.72
C LYS A 312 -9.96 20.40 3.56
N PHE A 313 -8.86 20.09 2.89
CA PHE A 313 -7.83 21.10 2.58
C PHE A 313 -8.34 22.17 1.63
N HIS A 314 -9.21 21.81 0.69
CA HIS A 314 -9.88 22.78 -0.17
C HIS A 314 -10.68 23.78 0.67
N ASP A 315 -11.51 23.30 1.60
CA ASP A 315 -12.25 24.17 2.53
C ASP A 315 -11.30 25.08 3.34
N LEU A 316 -10.27 24.50 3.98
CA LEU A 316 -9.30 25.27 4.77
C LEU A 316 -8.62 26.36 3.93
N SER A 317 -8.26 26.04 2.68
CA SER A 317 -7.64 26.98 1.75
C SER A 317 -8.60 28.09 1.31
N ALA A 318 -9.90 27.81 1.24
CA ALA A 318 -10.94 28.79 0.89
C ALA A 318 -11.33 29.68 2.07
N GLU A 319 -11.33 29.14 3.29
CA GLU A 319 -11.74 29.85 4.51
C GLU A 319 -10.67 30.81 5.04
N LEU A 320 -9.39 30.43 4.95
CA LEU A 320 -8.29 31.21 5.53
C LEU A 320 -8.15 32.63 4.95
N PRO A 321 -8.33 32.88 3.63
CA PRO A 321 -8.39 34.23 3.06
C PRO A 321 -9.46 35.13 3.69
N LEU A 322 -10.57 34.59 4.17
CA LEU A 322 -11.63 35.37 4.83
C LEU A 322 -11.12 35.95 6.16
N ILE A 323 -10.32 35.19 6.90
CA ILE A 323 -9.66 35.65 8.13
C ILE A 323 -8.62 36.71 7.80
N LEU A 324 -7.78 36.48 6.79
CA LEU A 324 -6.72 37.40 6.39
C LEU A 324 -7.31 38.75 5.95
N ASP A 325 -8.38 38.74 5.17
CA ASP A 325 -9.12 39.93 4.75
C ASP A 325 -9.66 40.70 5.97
N LYS A 326 -10.31 39.99 6.91
CA LYS A 326 -10.88 40.60 8.13
C LYS A 326 -9.84 41.34 8.98
N ILE A 327 -8.62 40.85 9.04
CA ILE A 327 -7.52 41.46 9.82
C ILE A 327 -6.63 42.41 9.00
N GLY A 328 -6.97 42.65 7.72
CA GLY A 328 -6.17 43.48 6.83
C GLY A 328 -4.76 42.94 6.59
N ALA A 329 -4.65 41.63 6.35
CA ALA A 329 -3.44 40.95 5.90
C ALA A 329 -3.51 40.66 4.40
N ASP A 330 -2.39 40.22 3.82
CA ASP A 330 -2.29 39.88 2.40
C ASP A 330 -3.09 38.59 2.10
N THR A 331 -4.11 38.70 1.25
CA THR A 331 -4.95 37.58 0.82
C THR A 331 -4.45 36.91 -0.47
N SER A 332 -3.48 37.52 -1.16
CA SER A 332 -2.98 37.01 -2.43
C SER A 332 -2.19 35.71 -2.26
N TYR A 333 -2.28 34.85 -3.27
CA TYR A 333 -1.42 33.66 -3.36
C TYR A 333 -0.90 33.48 -4.80
N PRO A 334 0.43 33.40 -5.00
CA PRO A 334 1.47 33.55 -3.99
C PRO A 334 1.44 34.94 -3.32
N PRO A 335 1.87 35.10 -2.05
CA PRO A 335 1.85 36.38 -1.36
C PRO A 335 2.79 37.40 -2.03
N LYS A 336 2.56 38.69 -1.79
CA LYS A 336 3.44 39.75 -2.29
C LYS A 336 4.86 39.60 -1.73
N GLN A 337 5.86 39.99 -2.51
CA GLN A 337 7.27 39.90 -2.11
C GLN A 337 7.56 40.65 -0.80
N GLU A 338 6.90 41.78 -0.57
CA GLU A 338 6.98 42.53 0.70
C GLU A 338 6.47 41.70 1.87
N THR A 339 5.31 41.04 1.71
CA THR A 339 4.74 40.13 2.71
C THR A 339 5.68 38.97 3.00
N MET A 340 6.20 38.32 1.95
CA MET A 340 7.15 37.23 2.09
C MET A 340 8.42 37.64 2.83
N SER A 341 8.98 38.82 2.50
CA SER A 341 10.20 39.33 3.14
C SER A 341 9.95 39.74 4.59
N SER A 342 8.75 40.23 4.91
CA SER A 342 8.37 40.54 6.30
C SER A 342 8.20 39.29 7.15
N VAL A 343 7.64 38.22 6.61
CA VAL A 343 7.35 36.99 7.37
C VAL A 343 8.59 36.10 7.50
N TYR A 344 9.37 35.94 6.43
CA TYR A 344 10.48 34.97 6.38
C TYR A 344 11.88 35.61 6.31
N GLY A 345 11.97 36.94 6.25
CA GLY A 345 13.25 37.64 6.11
C GLY A 345 13.89 37.41 4.73
N SER A 346 15.20 37.16 4.72
CA SER A 346 15.99 37.03 3.48
C SER A 346 15.89 35.67 2.79
N THR A 347 15.27 34.67 3.43
CA THR A 347 15.17 33.30 2.92
C THR A 347 13.71 32.82 2.94
N PRO A 348 12.85 33.35 2.04
CA PRO A 348 11.49 32.86 1.90
C PRO A 348 11.47 31.40 1.44
N PRO A 349 10.41 30.63 1.74
CA PRO A 349 10.20 29.32 1.13
C PRO A 349 10.14 29.46 -0.40
N ASP A 350 10.76 28.51 -1.09
CA ASP A 350 10.74 28.47 -2.55
C ASP A 350 9.36 28.01 -3.04
N LEU A 351 8.55 28.97 -3.50
CA LEU A 351 7.24 28.71 -4.09
C LEU A 351 7.31 28.45 -5.61
N SER A 352 8.50 28.49 -6.22
CA SER A 352 8.64 28.31 -7.68
C SER A 352 8.29 26.89 -8.11
N ASN A 353 8.63 25.88 -7.31
CA ASN A 353 8.23 24.48 -7.54
C ASN A 353 6.73 24.25 -7.32
N MET A 354 6.02 25.18 -6.66
CA MET A 354 4.56 25.13 -6.53
C MET A 354 3.84 25.72 -7.75
N ALA A 355 4.57 26.32 -8.70
CA ALA A 355 4.02 26.77 -9.97
C ALA A 355 3.73 25.61 -10.94
N VAL A 356 4.06 24.36 -10.57
CA VAL A 356 3.54 23.17 -11.25
C VAL A 356 2.02 23.25 -11.20
N ALA A 357 1.40 23.34 -12.37
CA ALA A 357 -0.04 23.49 -12.48
C ALA A 357 -0.72 22.35 -11.73
N ALA A 358 -1.57 22.69 -10.76
CA ALA A 358 -2.43 21.72 -10.10
C ALA A 358 -3.13 20.88 -11.17
N HIS A 359 -3.21 19.57 -10.95
CA HIS A 359 -3.93 18.69 -11.86
C HIS A 359 -5.39 19.12 -11.86
N ALA A 360 -5.86 19.66 -13.00
CA ALA A 360 -7.19 20.23 -13.09
C ALA A 360 -8.30 19.22 -12.77
N THR A 361 -8.08 17.94 -13.10
CA THR A 361 -8.99 16.81 -12.82
C THR A 361 -8.17 15.60 -12.37
N PRO A 362 -7.77 15.54 -11.07
CA PRO A 362 -6.95 14.45 -10.58
C PRO A 362 -7.75 13.15 -10.45
N SER A 363 -9.07 13.25 -10.29
CA SER A 363 -10.01 12.13 -10.38
C SER A 363 -11.23 12.55 -11.18
N ALA A 364 -11.76 11.62 -11.97
CA ALA A 364 -12.93 11.85 -12.81
C ALA A 364 -14.04 10.88 -12.41
N ASP A 365 -15.27 11.38 -12.35
CA ASP A 365 -16.44 10.51 -12.22
C ASP A 365 -16.67 9.81 -13.57
N MET A 366 -16.88 8.49 -13.52
CA MET A 366 -16.89 7.62 -14.70
C MET A 366 -18.21 6.84 -14.72
N PRO A 367 -19.07 7.04 -15.72
CA PRO A 367 -20.38 6.38 -15.76
C PRO A 367 -20.24 4.87 -15.87
N VAL A 368 -21.24 4.10 -15.46
CA VAL A 368 -21.21 2.64 -15.66
C VAL A 368 -21.26 2.33 -17.16
N LYS A 369 -20.34 1.48 -17.65
CA LYS A 369 -20.38 0.92 -19.00
C LYS A 369 -20.40 -0.60 -18.93
N GLU A 370 -21.15 -1.24 -19.82
CA GLU A 370 -21.25 -2.70 -19.88
C GLU A 370 -20.90 -3.20 -21.29
N TYR A 371 -20.05 -4.22 -21.32
CA TYR A 371 -19.57 -4.85 -22.54
C TYR A 371 -19.87 -6.35 -22.51
N ASN A 372 -20.36 -6.88 -23.63
CA ASN A 372 -20.36 -8.31 -23.85
C ASN A 372 -18.97 -8.74 -24.35
N VAL A 373 -18.23 -9.45 -23.51
CA VAL A 373 -16.86 -9.92 -23.78
C VAL A 373 -16.80 -11.42 -24.02
N ARG A 374 -17.94 -12.02 -24.37
CA ARG A 374 -18.04 -13.42 -24.77
C ARG A 374 -17.21 -13.68 -26.02
N ASN A 375 -16.29 -14.63 -25.91
CA ASN A 375 -15.59 -15.20 -27.05
C ASN A 375 -16.46 -16.31 -27.64
N GLU A 376 -17.04 -16.06 -28.80
CA GLU A 376 -17.97 -17.01 -29.43
C GLU A 376 -17.27 -18.30 -29.85
N THR A 377 -15.99 -18.24 -30.20
CA THR A 377 -15.19 -19.43 -30.54
C THR A 377 -15.01 -20.34 -29.33
N LEU A 378 -14.61 -19.78 -28.18
CA LEU A 378 -14.48 -20.53 -26.92
C LEU A 378 -15.83 -21.08 -26.46
N ASN A 379 -16.90 -20.29 -26.61
CA ASN A 379 -18.23 -20.75 -26.25
C ASN A 379 -18.71 -21.91 -27.12
N CYS A 380 -18.50 -21.85 -28.44
CA CYS A 380 -18.81 -22.96 -29.36
C CYS A 380 -18.01 -24.23 -29.02
N LEU A 381 -16.72 -24.09 -28.73
CA LEU A 381 -15.87 -25.20 -28.32
C LEU A 381 -16.30 -25.80 -26.98
N ALA A 382 -16.65 -24.96 -26.00
CA ALA A 382 -17.13 -25.40 -24.69
C ALA A 382 -18.50 -26.11 -24.79
N LEU A 383 -19.41 -25.60 -25.63
CA LEU A 383 -20.70 -26.23 -25.89
C LEU A 383 -20.51 -27.62 -26.54
N ALA A 384 -19.61 -27.72 -27.52
CA ALA A 384 -19.31 -28.98 -28.19
C ALA A 384 -18.62 -30.00 -27.26
N SER A 385 -17.61 -29.56 -26.50
CA SER A 385 -16.82 -30.43 -25.62
C SER A 385 -17.62 -30.95 -24.43
N THR A 386 -18.64 -30.21 -23.97
CA THR A 386 -19.52 -30.62 -22.88
C THR A 386 -20.82 -31.27 -23.35
N CYS A 387 -20.95 -31.56 -24.65
CA CYS A 387 -22.17 -32.09 -25.27
C CYS A 387 -23.43 -31.28 -24.90
N GLY A 388 -23.29 -29.96 -24.76
CA GLY A 388 -24.37 -29.05 -24.38
C GLY A 388 -24.63 -28.93 -22.88
N LEU A 389 -24.00 -29.73 -22.01
CA LEU A 389 -24.26 -29.74 -20.57
C LEU A 389 -23.86 -28.44 -19.86
N ALA A 390 -22.79 -27.77 -20.31
CA ALA A 390 -22.43 -26.47 -19.76
C ALA A 390 -23.37 -25.35 -20.23
N GLY A 391 -24.18 -25.57 -21.26
CA GLY A 391 -25.03 -24.56 -21.89
C GLY A 391 -24.25 -23.40 -22.51
N CYS A 392 -24.96 -22.30 -22.79
CA CYS A 392 -24.37 -21.08 -23.32
C CYS A 392 -23.66 -20.29 -22.20
N MET A 393 -22.36 -20.05 -22.36
CA MET A 393 -21.58 -19.21 -21.46
C MET A 393 -21.92 -17.74 -21.67
N THR A 394 -22.21 -17.02 -20.60
CA THR A 394 -22.26 -15.55 -20.58
C THR A 394 -20.94 -15.02 -20.03
N HIS A 395 -20.36 -14.03 -20.71
CA HIS A 395 -19.14 -13.37 -20.26
C HIS A 395 -19.31 -11.86 -20.45
N THR A 396 -19.46 -11.12 -19.35
CA THR A 396 -19.67 -9.67 -19.38
C THR A 396 -18.58 -8.94 -18.61
N LEU A 397 -18.23 -7.75 -19.09
CA LEU A 397 -17.33 -6.81 -18.45
C LEU A 397 -18.14 -5.56 -18.12
N THR A 398 -18.39 -5.31 -16.84
CA THR A 398 -19.00 -4.08 -16.36
C THR A 398 -17.91 -3.18 -15.79
N LEU A 399 -17.72 -2.01 -16.38
CA LEU A 399 -16.85 -0.97 -15.88
C LEU A 399 -17.67 -0.06 -14.96
N GLU A 400 -17.63 -0.37 -13.66
CA GLU A 400 -18.22 0.46 -12.59
C GLU A 400 -17.30 1.68 -12.32
N PRO A 401 -17.75 2.71 -11.58
CA PRO A 401 -16.91 3.90 -11.33
C PRO A 401 -15.57 3.57 -10.66
N GLU A 402 -15.52 2.57 -9.77
CA GLU A 402 -14.33 2.25 -8.96
C GLU A 402 -13.59 0.96 -9.35
N GLN A 403 -14.18 0.14 -10.22
CA GLN A 403 -13.65 -1.18 -10.53
C GLN A 403 -14.19 -1.75 -11.85
N ALA A 404 -13.39 -2.64 -12.45
CA ALA A 404 -13.88 -3.54 -13.48
C ALA A 404 -14.48 -4.80 -12.83
N VAL A 405 -15.63 -5.24 -13.33
CA VAL A 405 -16.32 -6.45 -12.87
C VAL A 405 -16.48 -7.38 -14.06
N ILE A 406 -15.80 -8.52 -14.01
CA ILE A 406 -15.90 -9.57 -15.02
C ILE A 406 -16.84 -10.63 -14.46
N ARG A 407 -17.93 -10.93 -15.18
CA ARG A 407 -18.87 -11.98 -14.82
C ARG A 407 -18.80 -13.09 -15.84
N LEU A 408 -18.50 -14.29 -15.37
CA LEU A 408 -18.55 -15.51 -16.16
C LEU A 408 -19.66 -16.38 -15.58
N SER A 409 -20.62 -16.80 -16.40
CA SER A 409 -21.64 -17.75 -15.96
C SER A 409 -21.92 -18.76 -17.05
N ASN A 410 -22.16 -19.99 -16.65
CA ASN A 410 -22.70 -21.04 -17.49
C ASN A 410 -23.75 -21.82 -16.65
N THR A 411 -24.25 -22.94 -17.16
CA THR A 411 -25.29 -23.73 -16.47
C THR A 411 -24.79 -24.34 -15.16
N CYS A 412 -23.48 -24.58 -15.05
CA CYS A 412 -22.87 -25.36 -13.97
C CYS A 412 -22.10 -24.51 -12.95
N SER A 413 -21.74 -23.27 -13.29
CA SER A 413 -20.88 -22.41 -12.48
C SER A 413 -21.10 -20.95 -12.82
N SER A 414 -20.97 -20.09 -11.80
CA SER A 414 -20.83 -18.65 -11.98
C SER A 414 -19.63 -18.15 -11.19
N SER A 415 -18.81 -17.30 -11.82
CA SER A 415 -17.78 -16.54 -11.15
C SER A 415 -17.95 -15.05 -11.44
N ILE A 416 -17.59 -14.25 -10.44
CA ILE A 416 -17.48 -12.82 -10.54
C ILE A 416 -16.04 -12.51 -10.14
N GLU A 417 -15.35 -11.72 -10.93
CA GLU A 417 -14.04 -11.18 -10.61
C GLU A 417 -14.17 -9.67 -10.56
N ARG A 418 -13.76 -9.06 -9.44
CA ARG A 418 -13.73 -7.61 -9.29
C ARG A 418 -12.27 -7.15 -9.28
N LYS A 419 -11.97 -6.09 -10.00
CA LYS A 419 -10.62 -5.52 -10.06
C LYS A 419 -10.66 -4.00 -9.95
N PRO A 420 -10.28 -3.43 -8.80
CA PRO A 420 -10.13 -1.99 -8.65
C PRO A 420 -9.14 -1.41 -9.67
N TYR A 421 -9.40 -0.22 -10.20
CA TYR A 421 -8.53 0.40 -11.21
C TYR A 421 -7.11 0.70 -10.70
N ALA A 422 -6.94 0.90 -9.39
CA ALA A 422 -5.63 1.03 -8.75
C ALA A 422 -4.76 -0.24 -8.82
N GLN A 423 -5.39 -1.41 -8.93
CA GLN A 423 -4.74 -2.72 -9.08
C GLN A 423 -4.77 -3.21 -10.53
N LEU A 424 -5.38 -2.45 -11.45
CA LEU A 424 -5.26 -2.75 -12.87
C LEU A 424 -3.80 -2.56 -13.26
N GLY A 425 -3.12 -3.67 -13.53
CA GLY A 425 -1.70 -3.73 -13.83
C GLY A 425 -1.36 -2.98 -15.11
N SER A 426 -1.32 -3.75 -16.19
CA SER A 426 -1.20 -3.25 -17.54
C SER A 426 -2.56 -3.28 -18.23
N VAL A 427 -2.74 -2.36 -19.18
CA VAL A 427 -3.80 -2.47 -20.19
C VAL A 427 -3.10 -2.93 -21.46
N ASP A 428 -3.18 -4.23 -21.69
CA ASP A 428 -2.50 -4.92 -22.78
C ASP A 428 -3.46 -5.10 -23.93
N GLU A 429 -3.25 -4.32 -24.98
CA GLU A 429 -3.96 -4.49 -26.25
C GLU A 429 -3.18 -5.46 -27.12
N TYR A 430 -3.85 -6.52 -27.57
CA TYR A 430 -3.28 -7.53 -28.46
C TYR A 430 -4.09 -7.58 -29.74
N ILE A 431 -3.44 -7.30 -30.86
CA ILE A 431 -4.01 -7.31 -32.21
C ILE A 431 -3.19 -8.30 -33.04
N CYS A 432 -3.76 -9.44 -33.37
CA CYS A 432 -3.28 -10.38 -34.37
C CYS A 432 -4.21 -10.35 -35.60
N CYS A 433 -3.72 -10.70 -36.79
CA CYS A 433 -4.49 -10.77 -38.05
C CYS A 433 -5.89 -11.38 -37.92
N CYS A 434 -6.07 -12.30 -36.98
CA CYS A 434 -7.33 -13.00 -36.73
C CYS A 434 -7.76 -13.00 -35.25
N ILE A 435 -7.10 -12.29 -34.33
CA ILE A 435 -7.48 -12.27 -32.92
C ILE A 435 -7.23 -10.87 -32.33
N HIS A 436 -8.27 -10.21 -31.83
CA HIS A 436 -8.15 -8.99 -31.06
C HIS A 436 -8.53 -9.27 -29.60
N SER A 437 -7.71 -8.83 -28.65
CA SER A 437 -8.05 -8.95 -27.23
C SER A 437 -7.46 -7.83 -26.39
N VAL A 438 -8.07 -7.58 -25.24
CA VAL A 438 -7.55 -6.67 -24.22
C VAL A 438 -7.52 -7.40 -22.89
N ASN A 439 -6.34 -7.49 -22.26
CA ASN A 439 -6.13 -8.26 -21.02
C ASN A 439 -6.72 -9.70 -21.09
N GLY A 440 -6.59 -10.35 -22.25
CA GLY A 440 -7.14 -11.69 -22.52
C GLY A 440 -8.64 -11.75 -22.88
N LEU A 441 -9.36 -10.63 -22.82
CA LEU A 441 -10.76 -10.54 -23.24
C LEU A 441 -10.87 -10.35 -24.76
N ALA A 442 -11.49 -11.29 -25.47
CA ALA A 442 -11.67 -11.28 -26.91
C ALA A 442 -13.17 -11.30 -27.30
N PRO A 443 -13.87 -10.13 -27.31
CA PRO A 443 -15.30 -10.05 -27.58
C PRO A 443 -15.67 -10.49 -29.01
N GLY A 444 -16.66 -11.37 -29.14
CA GLY A 444 -17.17 -11.87 -30.43
C GLY A 444 -16.41 -13.09 -30.97
N CYS A 445 -16.50 -13.31 -32.27
CA CYS A 445 -15.67 -14.30 -32.96
C CYS A 445 -14.33 -13.62 -33.25
N CYS A 446 -13.24 -14.08 -32.60
CA CYS A 446 -11.90 -13.55 -32.84
C CYS A 446 -11.64 -12.08 -32.40
N GLY A 447 -12.50 -11.48 -31.57
CA GLY A 447 -12.30 -10.11 -31.11
C GLY A 447 -12.68 -9.04 -32.15
N THR A 448 -13.77 -8.31 -31.93
CA THR A 448 -14.08 -7.14 -32.77
C THR A 448 -13.09 -6.02 -32.46
N ARG A 449 -12.26 -5.64 -33.44
CA ARG A 449 -11.19 -4.64 -33.28
C ARG A 449 -11.66 -3.32 -32.65
N SER A 450 -12.80 -2.78 -33.09
CA SER A 450 -13.34 -1.53 -32.55
C SER A 450 -13.74 -1.67 -31.08
N THR A 451 -14.39 -2.78 -30.71
CA THR A 451 -14.80 -3.05 -29.32
C THR A 451 -13.60 -3.28 -28.40
N VAL A 452 -12.58 -4.03 -28.85
CA VAL A 452 -11.35 -4.23 -28.08
C VAL A 452 -10.63 -2.90 -27.84
N LYS A 453 -10.51 -2.08 -28.88
CA LYS A 453 -9.90 -0.76 -28.78
C LYS A 453 -10.68 0.16 -27.84
N GLU A 454 -12.00 0.19 -27.94
CA GLU A 454 -12.86 0.96 -27.03
C GLU A 454 -12.69 0.52 -25.58
N ILE A 455 -12.71 -0.80 -25.30
CA ILE A 455 -12.50 -1.33 -23.95
C ILE A 455 -11.10 -0.95 -23.45
N ALA A 456 -10.06 -1.06 -24.28
CA ALA A 456 -8.70 -0.68 -23.91
C ALA A 456 -8.57 0.82 -23.58
N GLU A 457 -9.15 1.70 -24.41
CA GLU A 457 -9.18 3.14 -24.18
C GLU A 457 -9.94 3.49 -22.89
N GLU A 458 -11.08 2.85 -22.65
CA GLU A 458 -11.89 3.08 -21.45
C GLU A 458 -11.21 2.56 -20.17
N LEU A 459 -10.63 1.35 -20.21
CA LEU A 459 -9.85 0.80 -19.10
C LEU A 459 -8.65 1.70 -18.77
N GLN A 460 -7.96 2.19 -19.80
CA GLN A 460 -6.82 3.10 -19.62
C GLN A 460 -7.27 4.44 -19.04
N ALA A 461 -8.38 5.03 -19.53
CA ALA A 461 -8.93 6.27 -18.99
C ALA A 461 -9.30 6.15 -17.51
N ARG A 462 -9.91 5.02 -17.11
CA ARG A 462 -10.26 4.76 -15.70
C ARG A 462 -9.06 4.45 -14.83
N LYS A 463 -8.06 3.74 -15.35
CA LYS A 463 -6.78 3.54 -14.66
C LYS A 463 -6.07 4.88 -14.38
N VAL A 464 -6.10 5.80 -15.34
CA VAL A 464 -5.53 7.15 -15.14
C VAL A 464 -6.39 7.97 -14.18
N GLY A 465 -7.72 7.93 -14.32
CA GLY A 465 -8.66 8.78 -13.57
C GLY A 465 -9.08 8.27 -12.18
N ARG A 466 -8.91 6.97 -11.87
CA ARG A 466 -9.29 6.35 -10.58
C ARG A 466 -8.22 5.37 -10.04
N GLY A 467 -7.11 5.17 -10.75
CA GLY A 467 -6.03 4.28 -10.32
C GLY A 467 -4.90 4.99 -9.55
N ASN A 468 -3.72 4.35 -9.50
CA ASN A 468 -2.56 4.87 -8.75
C ASN A 468 -2.07 6.23 -9.28
N ILE A 469 -2.28 6.51 -10.57
CA ILE A 469 -1.94 7.81 -11.19
C ILE A 469 -2.82 8.92 -10.60
N ALA A 470 -4.15 8.72 -10.57
CA ALA A 470 -5.08 9.64 -9.90
C ALA A 470 -4.72 9.87 -8.43
N GLN A 471 -4.33 8.80 -7.72
CA GLN A 471 -3.92 8.90 -6.33
C GLN A 471 -2.68 9.79 -6.15
N LEU A 472 -1.67 9.64 -7.01
CA LEU A 472 -0.48 10.51 -6.99
C LEU A 472 -0.86 11.97 -7.27
N ARG A 473 -1.68 12.22 -8.29
CA ARG A 473 -2.15 13.58 -8.64
C ARG A 473 -2.95 14.23 -7.52
N ASN A 474 -3.81 13.47 -6.84
CA ASN A 474 -4.54 13.92 -5.67
C ASN A 474 -3.58 14.26 -4.51
N GLN A 475 -2.54 13.45 -4.27
CA GLN A 475 -1.52 13.75 -3.27
C GLN A 475 -0.74 15.03 -3.61
N GLU A 476 -0.41 15.25 -4.89
CA GLU A 476 0.30 16.45 -5.36
C GLU A 476 -0.54 17.69 -5.12
N ASN A 477 -1.81 17.66 -5.54
CA ASN A 477 -2.76 18.75 -5.29
C ASN A 477 -2.96 19.00 -3.79
N THR A 478 -3.06 17.94 -2.99
CA THR A 478 -3.23 18.05 -1.53
C THR A 478 -2.00 18.69 -0.88
N MET A 479 -0.80 18.28 -1.28
CA MET A 479 0.46 18.87 -0.79
C MET A 479 0.55 20.35 -1.15
N LEU A 480 0.21 20.73 -2.39
CA LEU A 480 0.17 22.13 -2.81
C LEU A 480 -0.78 22.97 -1.94
N LYS A 481 -1.97 22.43 -1.64
CA LYS A 481 -2.97 23.10 -0.79
C LYS A 481 -2.55 23.16 0.67
N ALA A 482 -1.88 22.14 1.18
CA ALA A 482 -1.32 22.14 2.52
C ALA A 482 -0.25 23.24 2.67
N MET A 483 0.67 23.36 1.70
CA MET A 483 1.68 24.43 1.68
C MET A 483 1.07 25.82 1.53
N GLU A 484 0.06 26.01 0.67
CA GLU A 484 -0.69 27.28 0.57
C GLU A 484 -1.31 27.66 1.92
N THR A 485 -1.93 26.69 2.59
CA THR A 485 -2.53 26.88 3.92
C THR A 485 -1.47 27.21 4.97
N ASP A 486 -0.31 26.57 4.91
CA ASP A 486 0.81 26.79 5.84
C ASP A 486 1.36 28.22 5.72
N VAL A 487 1.65 28.67 4.50
CA VAL A 487 2.15 30.03 4.23
C VAL A 487 1.15 31.10 4.68
N ARG A 488 -0.14 30.91 4.37
CA ARG A 488 -1.18 31.85 4.82
C ARG A 488 -1.34 31.86 6.34
N THR A 489 -1.13 30.71 6.99
CA THR A 489 -1.16 30.63 8.46
C THR A 489 0.04 31.37 9.06
N ASP A 490 1.22 31.35 8.43
CA ASP A 490 2.38 32.14 8.86
C ASP A 490 2.14 33.65 8.74
N ILE A 491 1.47 34.10 7.68
CA ILE A 491 1.04 35.50 7.55
C ILE A 491 0.11 35.88 8.70
N LEU A 492 -0.83 35.00 9.06
CA LEU A 492 -1.76 35.21 10.17
C LEU A 492 -1.03 35.29 11.51
N LEU A 493 -0.10 34.37 11.79
CA LEU A 493 0.73 34.36 13.00
C LEU A 493 1.54 35.65 13.12
N HIS A 494 2.25 36.03 12.04
CA HIS A 494 3.04 37.26 11.98
C HIS A 494 2.18 38.50 12.25
N LYS A 495 1.00 38.61 11.60
CA LYS A 495 0.07 39.73 11.81
C LYS A 495 -0.46 39.80 13.25
N LYS A 496 -0.62 38.66 13.92
CA LYS A 496 -1.06 38.55 15.31
C LYS A 496 0.08 38.68 16.34
N GLY A 497 1.34 38.80 15.88
CA GLY A 497 2.52 38.86 16.75
C GLY A 497 2.74 37.57 17.53
N ILE A 498 2.44 36.42 16.92
CA ILE A 498 2.65 35.09 17.50
C ILE A 498 3.95 34.53 16.93
N GLU A 499 4.90 34.21 17.81
CA GLU A 499 6.19 33.63 17.43
C GLU A 499 6.04 32.16 17.00
N TYR A 500 6.64 31.82 15.86
CA TYR A 500 6.75 30.44 15.37
C TYR A 500 8.17 30.22 14.81
N PRO A 501 8.86 29.11 15.14
CA PRO A 501 8.41 28.02 16.01
C PRO A 501 8.23 28.45 17.48
N PRO A 502 7.25 27.88 18.21
CA PRO A 502 7.00 28.26 19.60
C PRO A 502 8.11 27.77 20.53
N SER A 503 8.32 28.49 21.64
CA SER A 503 9.22 28.04 22.71
C SER A 503 8.69 26.75 23.37
N GLN A 504 9.60 25.97 23.96
CA GLN A 504 9.22 24.76 24.71
C GLN A 504 8.27 25.09 25.89
N GLN A 505 8.43 26.25 26.53
CA GLN A 505 7.54 26.72 27.60
C GLN A 505 6.13 27.00 27.05
N THR A 506 6.02 27.62 25.87
CA THR A 506 4.74 27.87 25.20
C THR A 506 4.04 26.54 24.88
N LEU A 507 4.79 25.56 24.37
CA LEU A 507 4.24 24.23 24.09
C LEU A 507 3.78 23.51 25.36
N GLN A 508 4.56 23.55 26.45
CA GLN A 508 4.16 22.98 27.74
C GLN A 508 2.93 23.65 28.32
N ALA A 509 2.78 24.97 28.14
CA ALA A 509 1.61 25.70 28.60
C ALA A 509 0.33 25.27 27.87
N ILE A 510 0.42 24.94 26.58
CA ILE A 510 -0.72 24.54 25.74
C ILE A 510 -1.04 23.05 25.91
N TYR A 511 -0.02 22.19 25.87
CA TYR A 511 -0.20 20.73 25.79
C TYR A 511 0.09 19.99 27.11
N GLY A 512 0.52 20.68 28.16
CA GLY A 512 0.88 20.07 29.44
C GLY A 512 2.10 19.14 29.32
N SER A 513 1.99 17.94 29.90
CA SER A 513 3.07 16.93 29.88
C SER A 513 3.25 16.23 28.53
N SER A 514 2.24 16.27 27.65
CA SER A 514 2.24 15.60 26.34
C SER A 514 2.59 16.56 25.21
N VAL A 515 3.78 17.17 25.28
CA VAL A 515 4.24 18.14 24.28
C VAL A 515 4.47 17.46 22.93
N PRO A 516 3.87 17.95 21.83
CA PRO A 516 4.18 17.46 20.51
C PRO A 516 5.63 17.82 20.14
N THR A 517 6.37 16.85 19.62
CA THR A 517 7.69 17.11 19.04
C THR A 517 7.52 17.85 17.72
N LEU A 518 8.08 19.05 17.61
CA LEU A 518 8.14 19.76 16.35
C LEU A 518 9.00 18.97 15.34
N PRO A 519 8.60 18.90 14.07
CA PRO A 519 9.48 18.40 13.02
C PRO A 519 10.78 19.20 13.03
N PRO A 520 11.95 18.58 12.78
CA PRO A 520 13.22 19.30 12.74
C PRO A 520 13.17 20.44 11.73
N SER A 521 13.50 21.65 12.19
CA SER A 521 13.53 22.87 11.38
C SER A 521 14.90 23.06 10.74
N GLY A 522 15.09 22.52 9.53
CA GLY A 522 16.11 23.00 8.58
C GLY A 522 17.51 22.35 8.58
N ARG A 523 18.09 22.36 7.38
CA ARG A 523 19.43 21.97 6.85
C ARG A 523 20.08 20.64 7.26
N ASP A 524 20.04 20.21 8.51
CA ASP A 524 20.84 19.05 8.97
C ASP A 524 19.98 17.83 9.34
N GLY A 525 19.40 17.15 8.34
CA GLY A 525 19.23 15.69 8.47
C GLY A 525 17.83 15.08 8.47
N GLN A 526 16.82 15.73 7.89
CA GLN A 526 15.82 15.06 7.06
C GLN A 526 15.16 16.15 6.23
N THR A 527 15.71 16.40 5.05
CA THR A 527 15.08 17.25 4.05
C THR A 527 13.64 16.78 3.89
N LEU A 528 12.67 17.66 4.15
CA LEU A 528 11.36 17.58 3.50
C LEU A 528 11.65 17.17 2.06
N HIS A 529 10.99 16.12 1.57
CA HIS A 529 11.25 15.57 0.25
C HIS A 529 10.74 16.58 -0.79
N ALA A 530 11.42 17.72 -0.92
CA ALA A 530 10.99 18.88 -1.71
C ALA A 530 10.82 18.52 -3.18
N ASN A 531 11.51 17.46 -3.61
CA ASN A 531 11.44 16.87 -4.94
C ASN A 531 10.94 15.41 -4.88
N ALA A 532 9.97 15.12 -4.01
CA ALA A 532 9.38 13.77 -3.87
C ALA A 532 8.78 13.29 -5.19
N SER A 533 8.12 14.21 -5.91
CA SER A 533 7.60 14.03 -7.26
C SER A 533 8.10 15.16 -8.15
N GLU A 534 8.26 14.88 -9.43
CA GLU A 534 8.58 15.86 -10.47
C GLU A 534 7.88 15.46 -11.77
N GLN A 535 7.61 16.45 -12.63
CA GLN A 535 7.13 16.19 -13.98
C GLN A 535 8.30 15.82 -14.89
N LEU A 536 8.13 14.79 -15.69
CA LEU A 536 9.16 14.21 -16.52
C LEU A 536 8.77 14.25 -18.00
N ASP A 537 9.70 14.70 -18.83
CA ASP A 537 9.50 14.77 -20.28
C ASP A 537 9.27 13.37 -20.88
N THR A 538 8.57 13.30 -22.02
CA THR A 538 8.43 12.05 -22.74
C THR A 538 9.72 11.67 -23.46
N LYS A 539 10.21 10.44 -23.23
CA LYS A 539 11.37 9.87 -23.94
C LYS A 539 10.95 8.69 -24.80
N HIS A 540 11.61 8.52 -25.95
CA HIS A 540 11.36 7.41 -26.87
C HIS A 540 12.65 6.64 -27.12
N TYR A 541 12.56 5.31 -27.00
CA TYR A 541 13.66 4.38 -27.19
C TYR A 541 13.28 3.33 -28.23
N SER A 542 14.22 3.04 -29.14
CA SER A 542 14.16 1.84 -29.98
C SER A 542 14.84 0.70 -29.23
N VAL A 543 14.07 -0.31 -28.84
CA VAL A 543 14.54 -1.43 -28.01
C VAL A 543 14.54 -2.76 -28.76
N VAL A 544 14.68 -2.69 -30.09
CA VAL A 544 14.72 -3.84 -30.99
C VAL A 544 15.97 -4.68 -30.71
N SER A 545 15.83 -6.01 -30.60
CA SER A 545 16.98 -6.90 -30.52
C SER A 545 17.60 -7.14 -31.91
N CYS A 546 18.87 -7.52 -31.98
CA CYS A 546 19.49 -7.87 -33.28
C CYS A 546 18.77 -9.02 -33.99
N PHE A 547 18.17 -9.97 -33.25
CA PHE A 547 17.41 -11.06 -33.85
C PHE A 547 16.10 -10.56 -34.47
N ASP A 548 15.43 -9.62 -33.81
CA ASP A 548 14.19 -9.01 -34.30
C ASP A 548 14.41 -8.17 -35.56
N GLN A 549 15.60 -7.58 -35.73
CA GLN A 549 15.97 -6.86 -36.96
C GLN A 549 16.08 -7.80 -38.18
N ILE A 550 16.46 -9.07 -37.96
CA ILE A 550 16.67 -10.05 -39.04
C ILE A 550 15.35 -10.73 -39.43
N CYS A 551 14.41 -10.87 -38.48
CA CYS A 551 13.15 -11.58 -38.68
C CYS A 551 11.96 -10.62 -38.86
N CYS A 552 11.35 -10.62 -40.05
CA CYS A 552 9.96 -10.16 -40.29
C CYS A 552 9.58 -8.74 -39.78
N CYS A 553 10.37 -7.71 -40.10
CA CYS A 553 10.02 -6.29 -39.87
C CYS A 553 9.52 -5.99 -38.45
N MET A 554 10.09 -6.67 -37.44
CA MET A 554 9.69 -6.48 -36.05
C MET A 554 10.17 -5.12 -35.53
N SER A 555 9.30 -4.40 -34.83
CA SER A 555 9.62 -3.12 -34.18
C SER A 555 9.23 -3.17 -32.71
N HIS A 556 10.18 -2.83 -31.85
CA HIS A 556 9.98 -2.68 -30.42
C HIS A 556 10.29 -1.24 -30.05
N GLN A 557 9.29 -0.52 -29.55
CA GLN A 557 9.43 0.84 -29.07
C GLN A 557 9.07 0.91 -27.60
N LEU A 558 9.88 1.63 -26.84
CA LEU A 558 9.62 1.99 -25.46
C LEU A 558 9.41 3.49 -25.38
N GLU A 559 8.23 3.91 -24.95
CA GLU A 559 7.89 5.30 -24.70
C GLU A 559 7.74 5.49 -23.19
N LEU A 560 8.59 6.34 -22.60
CA LEU A 560 8.54 6.69 -21.18
C LEU A 560 7.91 8.07 -21.07
N ASN A 561 6.62 8.14 -20.76
CA ASN A 561 5.93 9.40 -20.48
C ASN A 561 5.97 9.72 -18.98
N ASP A 562 5.33 10.80 -18.54
CA ASP A 562 5.34 11.25 -17.14
C ASP A 562 4.78 10.23 -16.13
N GLU A 563 3.87 9.34 -16.55
CA GLU A 563 3.09 8.50 -15.62
C GLU A 563 3.29 6.99 -15.82
N GLU A 564 3.65 6.58 -17.04
CA GLU A 564 3.74 5.18 -17.43
C GLU A 564 4.81 4.92 -18.51
N ALA A 565 5.30 3.68 -18.49
CA ALA A 565 6.08 3.09 -19.57
C ALA A 565 5.12 2.41 -20.56
N ILE A 566 5.22 2.78 -21.83
CA ILE A 566 4.44 2.21 -22.93
C ILE A 566 5.36 1.37 -23.80
N PHE A 567 5.12 0.06 -23.79
CA PHE A 567 5.81 -0.92 -24.63
C PHE A 567 4.97 -1.19 -25.87
N ARG A 568 5.54 -0.91 -27.04
CA ARG A 568 4.91 -1.22 -28.34
C ARG A 568 5.74 -2.27 -29.04
N PHE A 569 5.12 -3.41 -29.26
CA PHE A 569 5.66 -4.47 -30.09
C PHE A 569 4.82 -4.53 -31.36
N SER A 570 5.44 -4.55 -32.52
CA SER A 570 4.72 -4.81 -33.77
C SER A 570 5.54 -5.64 -34.74
N ASN A 571 4.86 -6.43 -35.55
CA ASN A 571 5.40 -7.14 -36.69
C ASN A 571 4.33 -7.19 -37.80
N CYS A 572 4.59 -7.88 -38.91
CA CYS A 572 3.67 -7.93 -40.04
C CYS A 572 2.27 -8.52 -39.70
N CYS A 573 2.15 -9.29 -38.62
CA CYS A 573 0.93 -10.01 -38.27
C CYS A 573 0.37 -9.66 -36.89
N MET A 574 1.10 -8.88 -36.08
CA MET A 574 0.82 -8.68 -34.67
C MET A 574 1.21 -7.28 -34.21
N GLN A 575 0.36 -6.67 -33.40
CA GLN A 575 0.65 -5.47 -32.64
C GLN A 575 0.23 -5.70 -31.19
N MET A 576 1.15 -5.44 -30.27
CA MET A 576 0.92 -5.49 -28.84
C MET A 576 1.31 -4.16 -28.23
N ILE A 577 0.42 -3.58 -27.44
CA ILE A 577 0.68 -2.38 -26.66
C ILE A 577 0.47 -2.73 -25.20
N SER A 578 1.53 -2.60 -24.40
CA SER A 578 1.47 -2.73 -22.95
C SER A 578 1.74 -1.38 -22.30
N ARG A 579 0.97 -1.04 -21.26
CA ARG A 579 1.07 0.23 -20.54
C ARG A 579 1.23 -0.02 -19.05
N GLU A 580 2.38 0.31 -18.50
CA GLU A 580 2.75 0.01 -17.12
C GLU A 580 3.01 1.29 -16.32
N PRO A 581 2.26 1.55 -15.23
CA PRO A 581 2.49 2.73 -14.42
C PRO A 581 3.73 2.53 -13.55
N TYR A 582 4.50 3.60 -13.32
CA TYR A 582 5.75 3.51 -12.55
C TYR A 582 5.56 2.99 -11.12
N ALA A 583 4.38 3.20 -10.52
CA ALA A 583 4.01 2.67 -9.21
C ALA A 583 3.96 1.12 -9.13
N GLN A 584 3.76 0.45 -10.27
CA GLN A 584 3.67 -1.00 -10.37
C GLN A 584 4.91 -1.61 -11.02
N LEU A 585 5.90 -0.81 -11.41
CA LEU A 585 7.18 -1.36 -11.86
C LEU A 585 7.86 -2.05 -10.67
N GLY A 586 8.23 -3.30 -10.89
CA GLY A 586 9.08 -4.08 -10.00
C GLY A 586 10.54 -3.64 -10.07
N SER A 587 11.47 -4.59 -10.10
CA SER A 587 12.87 -4.25 -10.38
C SER A 587 12.99 -3.71 -11.81
N VAL A 588 13.91 -2.77 -12.05
CA VAL A 588 14.21 -2.21 -13.39
C VAL A 588 15.72 -2.10 -13.59
N GLU A 589 16.48 -2.93 -12.88
CA GLU A 589 17.93 -2.93 -12.90
C GLU A 589 18.46 -3.67 -14.13
N PRO A 590 19.66 -3.29 -14.62
CA PRO A 590 20.30 -4.05 -15.67
C PRO A 590 20.69 -5.43 -15.14
N VAL A 591 20.38 -6.45 -15.94
CA VAL A 591 20.80 -7.83 -15.73
C VAL A 591 21.85 -8.13 -16.79
N SER A 592 23.06 -8.49 -16.35
CA SER A 592 24.06 -8.99 -17.27
C SER A 592 23.96 -10.51 -17.41
N GLY A 593 24.12 -11.02 -18.62
CA GLY A 593 24.17 -12.44 -18.94
C GLY A 593 25.37 -12.75 -19.85
N CYS A 594 25.68 -14.04 -20.01
CA CYS A 594 26.75 -14.53 -20.90
C CYS A 594 28.11 -13.87 -20.62
N MET A 595 28.62 -13.97 -19.38
CA MET A 595 29.90 -13.36 -18.96
C MET A 595 29.96 -11.84 -19.18
N GLY A 596 28.80 -11.17 -19.09
CA GLY A 596 28.70 -9.73 -19.28
C GLY A 596 28.64 -9.28 -20.75
N LEU A 597 28.57 -10.20 -21.72
CA LEU A 597 28.46 -9.85 -23.14
C LEU A 597 27.06 -9.38 -23.55
N VAL A 598 26.05 -9.68 -22.74
CA VAL A 598 24.65 -9.32 -22.98
C VAL A 598 24.15 -8.61 -21.73
N SER A 599 23.44 -7.51 -21.91
CA SER A 599 22.71 -6.86 -20.83
C SER A 599 21.27 -6.56 -21.25
N SER A 600 20.34 -6.75 -20.32
CA SER A 600 18.94 -6.45 -20.52
C SER A 600 18.38 -5.73 -19.30
N VAL A 601 17.26 -5.04 -19.45
CA VAL A 601 16.47 -4.54 -18.32
C VAL A 601 15.27 -5.45 -18.19
N HIS A 602 15.09 -6.04 -17.01
CA HIS A 602 13.91 -6.83 -16.70
C HIS A 602 12.98 -5.99 -15.85
N THR A 603 11.72 -5.85 -16.28
CA THR A 603 10.60 -5.50 -15.39
C THR A 603 9.87 -6.79 -15.00
N ASP A 604 8.85 -6.70 -14.15
CA ASP A 604 8.04 -7.88 -13.77
C ASP A 604 7.34 -8.55 -14.96
N LYS A 605 7.15 -7.80 -16.04
CA LYS A 605 6.32 -8.20 -17.18
C LYS A 605 7.06 -8.11 -18.51
N ASN A 606 8.05 -7.21 -18.61
CA ASN A 606 8.74 -6.93 -19.87
C ASN A 606 10.24 -7.21 -19.77
N HIS A 607 10.80 -7.67 -20.89
CA HIS A 607 12.23 -7.91 -21.05
C HIS A 607 12.77 -7.00 -22.16
N ILE A 608 13.63 -6.05 -21.78
CA ILE A 608 14.14 -5.00 -22.66
C ILE A 608 15.59 -5.32 -23.00
N CYS A 609 15.86 -5.70 -24.25
CA CYS A 609 17.18 -6.19 -24.68
C CYS A 609 17.64 -5.54 -25.99
N PRO A 610 17.89 -4.22 -26.00
CA PRO A 610 18.27 -3.49 -27.21
C PRO A 610 19.57 -4.04 -27.80
N GLY A 611 19.56 -4.32 -29.11
CA GLY A 611 20.71 -4.87 -29.82
C GLY A 611 21.16 -6.24 -29.29
N CYS A 612 20.21 -7.11 -28.90
CA CYS A 612 20.49 -8.38 -28.21
C CYS A 612 21.33 -8.20 -26.94
N GLY A 613 21.21 -7.04 -26.31
CA GLY A 613 21.91 -6.68 -25.09
C GLY A 613 23.38 -6.32 -25.27
N CYS A 614 23.87 -6.24 -26.51
CA CYS A 614 25.21 -5.73 -26.81
C CYS A 614 25.30 -4.20 -26.62
N SER A 615 24.16 -3.50 -26.59
CA SER A 615 24.10 -2.04 -26.39
C SER A 615 24.07 -1.68 -24.89
N HIS A 616 25.14 -2.00 -24.15
CA HIS A 616 25.22 -1.77 -22.70
C HIS A 616 24.91 -0.32 -22.31
N ALA A 617 25.36 0.66 -23.11
CA ALA A 617 25.08 2.07 -22.87
C ALA A 617 23.58 2.37 -22.87
N LEU A 618 22.86 1.86 -23.87
CA LEU A 618 21.41 2.06 -23.99
C LEU A 618 20.64 1.28 -22.90
N VAL A 619 21.08 0.06 -22.56
CA VAL A 619 20.49 -0.72 -21.46
C VAL A 619 20.61 0.04 -20.15
N ASN A 620 21.81 0.56 -19.84
CA ASN A 620 22.07 1.32 -18.62
C ASN A 620 21.31 2.64 -18.59
N GLU A 621 21.20 3.34 -19.73
CA GLU A 621 20.38 4.55 -19.84
C GLU A 621 18.91 4.25 -19.55
N VAL A 622 18.33 3.24 -20.20
CA VAL A 622 16.93 2.84 -20.00
C VAL A 622 16.69 2.40 -18.56
N ALA A 623 17.58 1.60 -17.97
CA ALA A 623 17.48 1.17 -16.57
C ALA A 623 17.54 2.36 -15.60
N THR A 624 18.49 3.28 -15.82
CA THR A 624 18.66 4.48 -14.99
C THR A 624 17.43 5.37 -15.07
N GLU A 625 16.91 5.58 -16.28
CA GLU A 625 15.71 6.37 -16.51
C GLU A 625 14.49 5.72 -15.84
N LEU A 626 14.22 4.43 -16.09
CA LEU A 626 13.11 3.71 -15.47
C LEU A 626 13.19 3.73 -13.94
N GLN A 627 14.38 3.54 -13.37
CA GLN A 627 14.58 3.60 -11.92
C GLN A 627 14.32 5.00 -11.37
N HIS A 628 14.78 6.03 -12.08
CA HIS A 628 14.50 7.42 -11.72
C HIS A 628 13.00 7.71 -11.71
N ARG A 629 12.27 7.33 -12.77
CA ARG A 629 10.80 7.50 -12.84
C ARG A 629 10.07 6.68 -11.79
N LYS A 630 10.51 5.44 -11.52
CA LYS A 630 9.97 4.60 -10.44
C LYS A 630 10.11 5.28 -9.07
N VAL A 631 11.24 5.91 -8.79
CA VAL A 631 11.45 6.64 -7.52
C VAL A 631 10.59 7.89 -7.44
N LYS A 632 10.43 8.62 -8.56
CA LYS A 632 9.80 9.95 -8.63
C LYS A 632 8.31 9.96 -8.90
N ARG A 633 7.77 8.91 -9.52
CA ARG A 633 6.35 8.76 -9.89
C ARG A 633 5.73 7.48 -9.35
N GLY A 634 6.52 6.60 -8.73
CA GLY A 634 6.06 5.35 -8.17
C GLY A 634 5.69 5.41 -6.68
N ASN A 635 5.63 4.24 -6.04
CA ASN A 635 5.21 4.13 -4.63
C ASN A 635 6.15 4.86 -3.65
N ILE A 636 7.43 5.01 -4.00
CA ILE A 636 8.41 5.73 -3.17
C ILE A 636 8.03 7.22 -3.10
N ALA A 637 7.73 7.85 -4.23
CA ALA A 637 7.25 9.24 -4.27
C ALA A 637 6.00 9.43 -3.42
N GLN A 638 5.02 8.53 -3.55
CA GLN A 638 3.79 8.58 -2.75
C GLN A 638 4.05 8.53 -1.24
N ILE A 639 4.95 7.63 -0.78
CA ILE A 639 5.34 7.55 0.64
C ILE A 639 5.97 8.86 1.10
N ARG A 640 6.94 9.37 0.34
CA ARG A 640 7.66 10.61 0.66
C ARG A 640 6.72 11.82 0.71
N MET A 641 5.76 11.88 -0.19
CA MET A 641 4.73 12.92 -0.19
C MET A 641 3.79 12.79 1.00
N GLN A 642 3.37 11.58 1.37
CA GLN A 642 2.59 11.36 2.59
C GLN A 642 3.35 11.79 3.84
N GLU A 643 4.64 11.49 3.93
CA GLU A 643 5.50 11.93 5.04
C GLU A 643 5.57 13.46 5.14
N ASN A 644 5.82 14.14 4.00
CA ASN A 644 5.79 15.60 3.95
C ASN A 644 4.43 16.16 4.37
N LEU A 645 3.33 15.57 3.89
CA LEU A 645 1.99 16.02 4.22
C LEU A 645 1.68 15.85 5.72
N ILE A 646 2.09 14.73 6.34
CA ILE A 646 1.96 14.53 7.79
C ILE A 646 2.69 15.64 8.55
N ILE A 647 3.90 15.99 8.12
CA ILE A 647 4.71 17.05 8.73
C ILE A 647 3.95 18.38 8.65
N GLU A 648 3.44 18.75 7.47
CA GLU A 648 2.68 19.99 7.28
C GLU A 648 1.38 20.01 8.10
N VAL A 649 0.64 18.90 8.15
CA VAL A 649 -0.57 18.79 8.98
C VAL A 649 -0.26 18.98 10.47
N ILE A 650 0.86 18.44 10.96
CA ILE A 650 1.29 18.63 12.36
C ILE A 650 1.66 20.09 12.62
N LYS A 651 2.44 20.71 11.72
CA LYS A 651 2.79 22.14 11.83
C LYS A 651 1.53 23.00 11.88
N LEU A 652 0.61 22.80 10.93
CA LEU A 652 -0.69 23.48 10.91
C LEU A 652 -1.44 23.27 12.22
N GLY A 653 -1.52 22.04 12.73
CA GLY A 653 -2.13 21.74 14.02
C GLY A 653 -1.64 22.65 15.15
N ILE A 654 -0.31 22.77 15.28
CA ILE A 654 0.35 23.61 16.30
C ILE A 654 0.11 25.09 16.05
N LYS A 655 0.23 25.55 14.79
CA LYS A 655 -0.01 26.95 14.41
C LYS A 655 -1.44 27.38 14.79
N TYR A 656 -2.43 26.56 14.50
CA TYR A 656 -3.82 26.83 14.90
C TYR A 656 -4.01 26.83 16.42
N ASP A 657 -3.37 25.92 17.16
CA ASP A 657 -3.44 25.91 18.62
C ASP A 657 -2.84 27.18 19.25
N LEU A 658 -1.74 27.70 18.68
CA LEU A 658 -1.16 28.97 19.10
C LEU A 658 -2.12 30.14 18.87
N ILE A 659 -2.79 30.19 17.71
CA ILE A 659 -3.76 31.23 17.38
C ILE A 659 -4.98 31.14 18.32
N LEU A 660 -5.54 29.95 18.51
CA LEU A 660 -6.68 29.73 19.41
C LEU A 660 -6.35 30.17 20.84
N ASN A 661 -5.17 29.78 21.34
CA ASN A 661 -4.70 30.19 22.67
C ASN A 661 -4.57 31.72 22.78
N LYS A 662 -4.05 32.39 21.74
CA LYS A 662 -3.95 33.86 21.71
C LYS A 662 -5.32 34.55 21.73
N GLU A 663 -6.31 33.95 21.08
CA GLU A 663 -7.69 34.45 21.02
C GLU A 663 -8.54 33.99 22.23
N GLY A 664 -7.97 33.27 23.20
CA GLY A 664 -8.69 32.76 24.37
C GLY A 664 -9.73 31.69 24.04
N ILE A 665 -9.54 30.96 22.93
CA ILE A 665 -10.45 29.92 22.47
C ILE A 665 -9.98 28.56 23.01
N GLN A 666 -10.77 27.97 23.90
CA GLN A 666 -10.52 26.62 24.39
C GLN A 666 -10.82 25.55 23.34
N TYR A 667 -9.87 24.63 23.17
CA TYR A 667 -10.01 23.40 22.37
C TYR A 667 -9.61 22.18 23.24
N PRO A 668 -10.36 21.06 23.23
CA PRO A 668 -11.60 20.80 22.49
C PRO A 668 -12.75 21.75 22.89
N PRO A 669 -13.68 22.07 21.96
CA PRO A 669 -14.86 22.86 22.29
C PRO A 669 -15.82 22.09 23.20
N SER A 670 -16.62 22.81 24.00
CA SER A 670 -17.75 22.21 24.70
C SER A 670 -18.85 21.80 23.71
N GLN A 671 -19.70 20.85 24.10
CA GLN A 671 -20.86 20.42 23.30
C GLN A 671 -21.81 21.60 23.00
N GLU A 672 -21.99 22.51 23.96
CA GLU A 672 -22.76 23.75 23.75
C GLU A 672 -22.12 24.65 22.70
N ARG A 673 -20.79 24.82 22.75
CA ARG A 673 -20.06 25.61 21.76
C ARG A 673 -20.18 24.99 20.38
N MET A 674 -20.05 23.66 20.25
CA MET A 674 -20.29 22.91 19.01
C MET A 674 -21.70 23.14 18.47
N ALA A 675 -22.73 22.96 19.30
CA ALA A 675 -24.12 23.17 18.90
C ALA A 675 -24.38 24.62 18.46
N SER A 676 -23.76 25.60 19.12
CA SER A 676 -23.88 27.02 18.77
C SER A 676 -23.20 27.40 17.45
N LEU A 677 -22.20 26.63 17.02
CA LEU A 677 -21.39 26.91 15.84
C LEU A 677 -21.93 26.18 14.62
N PHE A 678 -22.29 24.91 14.80
CA PHE A 678 -22.58 23.98 13.71
C PHE A 678 -24.03 23.52 13.70
N GLY A 679 -24.83 23.84 14.71
CA GLY A 679 -26.24 23.45 14.84
C GLY A 679 -26.47 22.22 15.72
N SER A 680 -27.73 21.90 15.97
CA SER A 680 -28.13 20.74 16.78
C SER A 680 -27.70 19.44 16.11
N GLY A 681 -26.83 18.66 16.76
CA GLY A 681 -26.31 17.39 16.25
C GLY A 681 -24.80 17.36 16.02
N ALA A 682 -24.12 18.51 16.09
CA ALA A 682 -22.66 18.55 16.03
C ALA A 682 -22.04 17.88 17.27
N ALA A 683 -21.25 16.83 17.07
CA ALA A 683 -20.57 16.11 18.14
C ALA A 683 -19.18 16.70 18.40
N VAL A 684 -18.79 16.85 19.66
CA VAL A 684 -17.40 17.15 20.02
C VAL A 684 -16.50 16.03 19.48
N PRO A 685 -15.40 16.34 18.78
CA PRO A 685 -14.41 15.34 18.39
C PRO A 685 -13.94 14.57 19.61
N ASP A 686 -14.02 13.25 19.56
CA ASP A 686 -13.45 12.42 20.62
C ASP A 686 -11.92 12.42 20.50
N LEU A 687 -11.28 13.45 21.08
CA LEU A 687 -9.82 13.56 21.14
C LEU A 687 -9.19 12.51 22.08
N ASN A 688 -10.01 11.89 22.93
CA ASN A 688 -9.59 10.85 23.87
C ASN A 688 -9.87 9.45 23.35
N ALA A 689 -10.52 9.30 22.19
CA ALA A 689 -10.61 8.04 21.48
C ALA A 689 -9.16 7.53 21.38
N PRO A 690 -8.81 6.42 22.06
CA PRO A 690 -7.44 5.96 22.04
C PRO A 690 -7.09 5.71 20.58
N ALA A 691 -6.24 6.57 19.99
CA ALA A 691 -5.65 6.35 18.68
C ALA A 691 -5.24 4.89 18.68
N PRO A 692 -5.82 4.02 17.81
CA PRO A 692 -5.94 2.58 18.06
C PRO A 692 -4.60 2.08 18.56
N ARG A 693 -4.48 2.03 19.89
CA ARG A 693 -3.22 1.66 20.51
C ARG A 693 -3.25 0.19 20.25
N ARG A 694 -2.36 -0.28 19.37
CA ARG A 694 -1.94 -1.67 19.52
C ARG A 694 -1.65 -1.85 21.01
N PRO A 695 -2.05 -2.97 21.63
CA PRO A 695 -1.49 -3.31 22.92
C PRO A 695 0.01 -3.12 22.75
N SER A 696 0.55 -2.08 23.40
CA SER A 696 1.95 -1.75 23.27
C SER A 696 2.63 -2.99 23.80
N ARG A 697 3.30 -3.77 22.94
CA ARG A 697 4.00 -4.98 23.36
C ARG A 697 4.82 -4.62 24.58
N GLN A 698 4.37 -5.10 25.74
CA GLN A 698 4.94 -4.66 26.99
C GLN A 698 6.14 -5.55 27.24
N TYR A 699 7.32 -4.94 27.25
CA TYR A 699 8.54 -5.65 27.60
C TYR A 699 8.79 -5.47 29.10
N ILE A 700 9.15 -6.55 29.76
CA ILE A 700 9.69 -6.51 31.13
C ILE A 700 11.14 -6.93 31.12
N GLN A 701 11.95 -6.22 31.90
CA GLN A 701 13.32 -6.61 32.21
C GLN A 701 13.23 -7.71 33.26
N VAL A 702 13.67 -8.92 32.91
CA VAL A 702 13.77 -10.05 33.84
C VAL A 702 15.21 -10.48 33.96
N THR A 703 15.64 -10.78 35.18
CA THR A 703 16.98 -11.28 35.46
C THR A 703 16.96 -12.79 35.36
N VAL A 704 17.90 -13.37 34.61
CA VAL A 704 18.04 -14.82 34.48
C VAL A 704 18.41 -15.42 35.85
N PRO A 705 17.61 -16.34 36.42
CA PRO A 705 17.91 -17.01 37.68
C PRO A 705 19.27 -17.72 37.68
N ALA A 706 19.86 -17.86 38.87
CA ALA A 706 21.10 -18.61 39.05
C ALA A 706 20.93 -20.10 38.66
N GLY A 707 21.95 -20.66 38.02
CA GLY A 707 22.02 -22.04 37.57
C GLY A 707 21.46 -22.29 36.17
N LEU A 708 20.79 -21.32 35.55
CA LEU A 708 20.21 -21.47 34.20
C LEU A 708 21.19 -21.09 33.10
N ARG A 709 21.20 -21.87 32.03
CA ARG A 709 22.03 -21.70 30.84
C ARG A 709 21.14 -21.41 29.63
N ALA A 710 21.76 -20.92 28.55
CA ALA A 710 21.09 -20.75 27.27
C ALA A 710 20.31 -22.03 26.87
N GLY A 711 19.01 -21.87 26.57
CA GLY A 711 18.09 -22.96 26.26
C GLY A 711 17.23 -23.44 27.43
N ASP A 712 17.58 -23.11 28.67
CA ASP A 712 16.75 -23.45 29.83
C ASP A 712 15.52 -22.53 29.93
N ALA A 713 14.40 -23.07 30.39
CA ALA A 713 13.15 -22.34 30.57
C ALA A 713 12.92 -21.93 32.04
N PHE A 714 12.35 -20.75 32.27
CA PHE A 714 11.98 -20.28 33.60
C PHE A 714 10.68 -19.47 33.57
N GLN A 715 9.96 -19.48 34.70
CA GLN A 715 8.68 -18.79 34.84
C GLN A 715 8.89 -17.33 35.22
N VAL A 716 8.18 -16.44 34.54
CA VAL A 716 8.17 -15.01 34.78
C VAL A 716 6.76 -14.58 35.18
N THR A 717 6.65 -13.82 36.27
CA THR A 717 5.38 -13.23 36.70
C THR A 717 5.23 -11.87 36.03
N SER A 718 4.17 -11.73 35.22
CA SER A 718 3.82 -10.45 34.63
C SER A 718 3.35 -9.45 35.71
N PRO A 719 3.46 -8.13 35.47
CA PRO A 719 2.90 -7.10 36.35
C PRO A 719 1.37 -7.21 36.54
N PHE A 720 0.71 -8.00 35.70
CA PHE A 720 -0.74 -8.23 35.70
C PHE A 720 -1.15 -9.52 36.42
N GLY A 721 -0.20 -10.23 37.05
CA GLY A 721 -0.46 -11.42 37.88
C GLY A 721 -0.48 -12.77 37.14
N GLY A 722 -0.40 -12.79 35.81
CA GLY A 722 -0.21 -14.03 35.05
C GLY A 722 1.25 -14.47 35.02
N GLN A 723 1.52 -15.77 35.13
CA GLN A 723 2.86 -16.36 34.93
C GLN A 723 2.99 -16.88 33.49
N PHE A 724 4.17 -16.72 32.89
CA PHE A 724 4.47 -17.27 31.57
C PHE A 724 5.92 -17.74 31.49
N GLU A 725 6.16 -18.75 30.64
CA GLU A 725 7.45 -19.41 30.50
C GLU A 725 8.34 -18.67 29.49
N VAL A 726 9.60 -18.49 29.85
CA VAL A 726 10.61 -17.78 29.07
C VAL A 726 11.86 -18.64 28.96
N THR A 727 12.40 -18.77 27.76
CA THR A 727 13.66 -19.49 27.51
C THR A 727 14.85 -18.52 27.55
N VAL A 728 15.93 -18.90 28.22
CA VAL A 728 17.17 -18.12 28.28
C VAL A 728 17.81 -18.07 26.88
N PRO A 729 18.01 -16.87 26.29
CA PRO A 729 18.60 -16.75 24.95
C PRO A 729 20.06 -17.22 24.89
N ALA A 730 20.52 -17.59 23.70
CA ALA A 730 21.92 -17.92 23.45
C ALA A 730 22.85 -16.75 23.85
N GLY A 731 23.91 -17.06 24.60
CA GLY A 731 24.91 -16.09 25.05
C GLY A 731 24.54 -15.28 26.30
N VAL A 732 23.35 -15.50 26.87
CA VAL A 732 22.94 -14.90 28.14
C VAL A 732 23.28 -15.86 29.28
N VAL A 733 23.91 -15.35 30.33
CA VAL A 733 24.29 -16.12 31.52
C VAL A 733 23.44 -15.70 32.73
N GLU A 734 23.48 -16.53 33.78
CA GLU A 734 22.86 -16.23 35.06
C GLU A 734 23.17 -14.81 35.56
N GLY A 735 22.17 -14.14 36.13
CA GLY A 735 22.30 -12.77 36.66
C GLY A 735 22.21 -11.65 35.61
N GLN A 736 22.18 -11.97 34.31
CA GLN A 736 22.01 -10.97 33.25
C GLN A 736 20.53 -10.61 33.06
N GLN A 737 20.24 -9.34 32.75
CA GLN A 737 18.88 -8.89 32.43
C GLN A 737 18.56 -9.11 30.96
N ILE A 738 17.37 -9.64 30.68
CA ILE A 738 16.80 -9.81 29.35
C ILE A 738 15.46 -9.08 29.26
N GLN A 739 15.19 -8.48 28.10
CA GLN A 739 13.85 -7.97 27.79
C GLN A 739 12.98 -9.09 27.25
N VAL A 740 11.81 -9.28 27.86
CA VAL A 740 10.86 -10.30 27.48
C VAL A 740 9.49 -9.68 27.22
N GLU A 741 8.89 -10.05 26.10
CA GLU A 741 7.55 -9.63 25.69
C GLU A 741 6.48 -10.35 26.55
N ILE A 742 5.60 -9.59 27.20
CA ILE A 742 4.48 -10.15 27.96
C ILE A 742 3.40 -10.61 26.95
N PRO A 743 2.94 -11.87 26.99
CA PRO A 743 1.86 -12.34 26.14
C PRO A 743 0.55 -11.59 26.44
N ASP A 744 -0.20 -11.24 25.39
CA ASP A 744 -1.46 -10.50 25.52
C ASP A 744 -2.45 -11.28 26.40
N SER A 745 -2.99 -10.63 27.44
CA SER A 745 -3.89 -11.22 28.44
C SER A 745 -5.16 -11.89 27.85
N SER A 746 -5.51 -11.58 26.61
CA SER A 746 -6.60 -12.24 25.87
C SER A 746 -6.27 -13.69 25.47
N SER A 747 -5.00 -14.03 25.26
CA SER A 747 -4.56 -15.38 24.86
C SER A 747 -4.53 -16.39 26.04
N ALA A 748 -4.26 -15.92 27.25
CA ALA A 748 -4.17 -16.78 28.44
C ALA A 748 -5.53 -17.33 28.88
N ARG A 749 -6.63 -16.60 28.64
CA ARG A 749 -7.99 -17.03 29.01
C ARG A 749 -8.50 -18.23 28.20
N GLU A 750 -7.88 -18.53 27.06
CA GLU A 750 -8.27 -19.64 26.18
C GLU A 750 -7.64 -20.98 26.63
N THR A 751 -6.55 -20.95 27.41
CA THR A 751 -5.88 -22.17 27.87
C THR A 751 -6.49 -22.74 29.17
N GLU A 752 -7.20 -21.93 29.95
CA GLU A 752 -7.77 -22.35 31.25
C GLU A 752 -9.19 -22.94 31.15
N LEU A 753 -9.82 -22.92 29.96
CA LEU A 753 -11.21 -23.39 29.73
C LEU A 753 -11.35 -24.75 29.02
N ALA A 754 -10.27 -25.50 28.80
CA ALA A 754 -10.33 -26.90 28.36
C ALA A 754 -9.45 -27.74 29.32
N PRO A 755 -9.98 -28.71 30.10
CA PRO A 755 -10.91 -29.76 29.63
C PRO A 755 -11.93 -30.25 30.70
N LEU A 756 -13.23 -29.94 30.59
CA LEU A 756 -14.27 -30.67 31.34
C LEU A 756 -15.62 -30.63 30.61
N ALA A 757 -15.78 -31.46 29.58
CA ALA A 757 -17.08 -32.05 29.20
C ALA A 757 -16.92 -32.96 27.97
N TYR A 758 -16.57 -34.23 28.18
CA TYR A 758 -17.06 -35.30 27.31
C TYR A 758 -17.10 -36.59 28.14
N ASN A 759 -18.23 -36.79 28.79
CA ASN A 759 -18.76 -38.08 29.26
C ASN A 759 -20.19 -37.85 29.78
N ALA A 760 -21.18 -38.03 28.91
CA ALA A 760 -22.47 -38.66 29.23
C ALA A 760 -23.44 -38.58 28.03
N SER A 761 -23.97 -39.76 27.67
CA SER A 761 -25.10 -40.07 26.75
C SER A 761 -24.75 -40.18 25.28
#